data_AF-A0A3M7TU86-F1
#
_entry.id   AF-A0A3M7TU86-F1
#
_cell.length_a   1.000
_cell.length_b   1.000
_cell.length_c   1.000
_cell.angle_alpha   90.00
_cell.angle_beta   90.00
_cell.angle_gamma   90.00
#
_symmetry.space_group_name_H-M   'P 1'
#
loop_
_entity.id
_entity.type
_entity.pdbx_description
1 polymer ?
#
loop_
_entity_poly.entity_id
_entity_poly.type
_entity_poly.pdbx_seq_one_letter_code
_entity_poly.pdbx_strand_id
1 'polypeptide(L)'
;MKVGDLVDLTTFAKSFAAYALSKVKNQKIARDFRDKWVKDNYHTKVVSLFKAGIEDAKEVLDIPDKLIEELLEDRTNRSEVFRWILEGTTMEQFDGNKLFLEPYFERYPLYEEQIIPFFQLILLKIHDYKEKEWEPEFLTIIKGITDFREEMNLRFDRVEQQNERHKTEINDNFSTTLREILGPVEYLDLKQLLDQEKVVTAREKAEERLKTAIKNEDKLELYIIIANSYLYSDKASESIPYIHAAITVCNNDKKVSRLEALVDVIEKRYDFAIKKLNENLTLEVRKEDVQLLVNAHLLKGDLDECIFLLEKYSEVSMEILKAQVYLLKKDYTQALVEIEKQESKQALLLKSEIIVLQMEEDLLTEKKIDVKEITTHVQYFLEKVEESNENSKQLIKVKELKAALSFRNKRYKEASDLYSIVYQKVESERKEQYFNNLIYSLYLCKEWSKAEKLIKEKISERFNFKNLLDLGRVYLNSKEPGKALLVLEKYKDRVNNQDINLKVEYYLIMLNSLFFLTKHKELTELIKCIEHSESVELAEIINGYYSIRISDWDSAILKFENVQGKFNSIINQELLIHLVDALMKKGTANELEKVVNIIPTLKGWLQQEFLIKDYVLALYRLEEFEKILSFYYENEFEYNNLFLLEIVANIYYNSKWFEISSNLFEVMYRKTQDIKYLAYYSSCLYQLGYPEKCLEKLLLIENQIKEDAKLDDLRLMVVVYIEVMNFEKALEFAYKLFVHGKNSPDAWRFYFGLFPQLTNPLKEVREEYKNAFNRVTNDFHSVFPDEPVLYESFNLISGDGITNDFLGKLNEIQSLQLEKENYFEDNKLHGSFLTQLSKGDPFSIWMYMSSNSRLHFWARLNNKNLQNDGIRTFFNSRRVLCDIFSLFTLERLDLLKQFSKSIQPYVMQEQFSSFYQEYSQLKLSRNEGTSRIANIEGQVIVSKTTPEELENLLLKYEYLISWINNNCIKVGNGKLTSYKDDELGLQDPIILCKDSLLT
;
A
#
# COMPACT_ATOMS: atom_id res chain seq x y z
N MET A 1 -23.45 36.64 33.70
CA MET A 1 -24.07 35.63 32.81
C MET A 1 -25.53 35.97 32.64
N LYS A 2 -26.00 36.17 31.40
CA LYS A 2 -27.41 36.47 31.11
C LYS A 2 -28.20 35.16 31.01
N VAL A 3 -29.49 35.23 31.31
CA VAL A 3 -30.44 34.11 31.41
C VAL A 3 -30.64 33.36 30.07
N GLY A 4 -30.19 33.91 28.93
CA GLY A 4 -30.26 33.27 27.61
C GLY A 4 -29.21 32.16 27.38
N ASP A 5 -27.96 32.36 27.81
CA ASP A 5 -26.87 31.38 27.59
C ASP A 5 -27.05 30.09 28.39
N LEU A 6 -27.82 30.16 29.49
CA LEU A 6 -28.21 29.00 30.30
C LEU A 6 -29.28 28.14 29.64
N VAL A 7 -30.09 28.69 28.72
CA VAL A 7 -31.20 27.97 28.08
C VAL A 7 -30.69 27.11 26.91
N ASP A 8 -29.71 27.56 26.14
CA ASP A 8 -29.15 26.78 25.03
C ASP A 8 -28.22 25.65 25.49
N LEU A 9 -27.36 25.89 26.49
CA LEU A 9 -26.55 24.84 27.11
C LEU A 9 -27.40 23.78 27.80
N THR A 10 -28.51 24.16 28.43
CA THR A 10 -29.43 23.18 29.05
C THR A 10 -30.26 22.42 28.01
N THR A 11 -30.55 23.01 26.85
CA THR A 11 -31.30 22.34 25.77
C THR A 11 -30.41 21.37 25.00
N PHE A 12 -29.15 21.75 24.73
CA PHE A 12 -28.14 20.87 24.16
C PHE A 12 -27.76 19.76 25.14
N ALA A 13 -27.52 20.07 26.41
CA ALA A 13 -27.25 19.08 27.44
C ALA A 13 -28.44 18.14 27.69
N LYS A 14 -29.70 18.61 27.61
CA LYS A 14 -30.89 17.75 27.69
C LYS A 14 -31.05 16.86 26.46
N SER A 15 -30.79 17.38 25.26
CA SER A 15 -30.91 16.61 24.01
C SER A 15 -29.79 15.57 23.89
N PHE A 16 -28.56 15.95 24.27
CA PHE A 16 -27.43 15.06 24.37
C PHE A 16 -27.61 14.03 25.49
N ALA A 17 -28.06 14.44 26.69
CA ALA A 17 -28.37 13.51 27.76
C ALA A 17 -29.53 12.58 27.37
N ALA A 18 -30.55 13.03 26.64
CA ALA A 18 -31.63 12.17 26.14
C ALA A 18 -31.13 11.17 25.08
N TYR A 19 -30.24 11.59 24.18
CA TYR A 19 -29.60 10.74 23.19
C TYR A 19 -28.66 9.71 23.84
N ALA A 20 -27.81 10.15 24.76
CA ALA A 20 -26.89 9.31 25.52
C ALA A 20 -27.64 8.36 26.46
N LEU A 21 -28.63 8.84 27.24
CA LEU A 21 -29.46 8.02 28.13
C LEU A 21 -30.30 7.00 27.37
N SER A 22 -30.81 7.33 26.18
CA SER A 22 -31.57 6.36 25.37
C SER A 22 -30.68 5.26 24.80
N LYS A 23 -29.46 5.58 24.35
CA LYS A 23 -28.48 4.58 23.94
C LYS A 23 -27.97 3.73 25.11
N VAL A 24 -27.68 4.36 26.26
CA VAL A 24 -27.29 3.67 27.50
C VAL A 24 -28.40 2.73 27.97
N LYS A 25 -29.66 3.18 28.01
CA LYS A 25 -30.81 2.32 28.38
C LYS A 25 -31.05 1.14 27.44
N ASN A 26 -30.67 1.26 26.16
CA ASN A 26 -30.87 0.22 25.16
C ASN A 26 -29.70 -0.76 25.04
N GLN A 27 -28.53 -0.43 25.60
CA GLN A 27 -27.41 -1.37 25.67
C GLN A 27 -27.77 -2.58 26.54
N LYS A 28 -27.28 -3.74 26.13
CA LYS A 28 -27.51 -5.02 26.81
C LYS A 28 -27.02 -4.96 28.27
N ILE A 29 -25.85 -4.38 28.52
CA ILE A 29 -25.23 -4.26 29.85
C ILE A 29 -26.11 -3.47 30.84
N ALA A 30 -26.70 -2.34 30.43
CA ALA A 30 -27.57 -1.53 31.30
C ALA A 30 -28.93 -2.19 31.55
N ARG A 31 -29.45 -2.95 30.57
CA ARG A 31 -30.66 -3.78 30.74
C ARG A 31 -30.40 -4.95 31.69
N ASP A 32 -29.28 -5.64 31.50
CA ASP A 32 -28.85 -6.77 32.34
C ASP A 32 -28.58 -6.30 33.79
N PHE A 33 -27.94 -5.14 33.99
CA PHE A 33 -27.75 -4.55 35.31
C PHE A 33 -29.09 -4.21 35.98
N ARG A 34 -29.99 -3.54 35.26
CA ARG A 34 -31.32 -3.17 35.80
C ARG A 34 -32.16 -4.40 36.13
N ASP A 35 -32.18 -5.40 35.25
CA ASP A 35 -32.98 -6.60 35.43
C ASP A 35 -32.45 -7.44 36.60
N LYS A 36 -31.13 -7.63 36.73
CA LYS A 36 -30.53 -8.37 37.85
C LYS A 36 -30.58 -7.62 39.18
N TRP A 37 -30.39 -6.30 39.18
CA TRP A 37 -30.47 -5.47 40.40
C TRP A 37 -31.88 -5.50 41.02
N VAL A 38 -32.92 -5.60 40.18
CA VAL A 38 -34.33 -5.58 40.63
C VAL A 38 -34.91 -6.99 40.86
N LYS A 39 -34.50 -8.02 40.09
CA LYS A 39 -35.07 -9.39 40.21
C LYS A 39 -34.36 -10.30 41.23
N ASP A 40 -33.04 -10.18 41.41
CA ASP A 40 -32.24 -11.23 42.08
C ASP A 40 -31.73 -10.86 43.49
N ASN A 41 -32.37 -9.91 44.18
CA ASN A 41 -32.08 -9.57 45.58
C ASN A 41 -30.62 -9.10 45.86
N TYR A 42 -29.87 -8.70 44.82
CA TYR A 42 -28.49 -8.22 44.94
C TYR A 42 -28.35 -6.97 45.82
N HIS A 43 -29.37 -6.11 45.86
CA HIS A 43 -29.46 -5.02 46.84
C HIS A 43 -29.28 -5.54 48.27
N THR A 44 -29.92 -6.65 48.62
CA THR A 44 -29.85 -7.27 49.95
C THR A 44 -28.46 -7.85 50.22
N LYS A 45 -27.81 -8.46 49.22
CA LYS A 45 -26.42 -8.93 49.33
C LYS A 45 -25.43 -7.77 49.52
N VAL A 46 -25.51 -6.71 48.72
CA VAL A 46 -24.67 -5.51 48.84
C VAL A 46 -24.85 -4.86 50.21
N VAL A 47 -26.10 -4.72 50.70
CA VAL A 47 -26.38 -4.20 52.04
C VAL A 47 -25.82 -5.11 53.14
N SER A 48 -25.88 -6.44 52.97
CA SER A 48 -25.35 -7.39 53.96
C SER A 48 -23.83 -7.35 54.05
N LEU A 49 -23.14 -7.24 52.92
CA LEU A 49 -21.69 -7.07 52.87
C LEU A 49 -21.24 -5.74 53.42
N PHE A 50 -22.02 -4.68 53.17
CA PHE A 50 -21.76 -3.37 53.74
C PHE A 50 -21.89 -3.40 55.27
N LYS A 51 -22.96 -4.04 55.78
CA LYS A 51 -23.13 -4.25 57.22
C LYS A 51 -21.98 -5.09 57.81
N ALA A 52 -21.53 -6.13 57.12
CA ALA A 52 -20.38 -6.93 57.56
C ALA A 52 -19.08 -6.09 57.59
N GLY A 53 -18.82 -5.28 56.56
CA GLY A 53 -17.66 -4.39 56.53
C GLY A 53 -17.69 -3.30 57.62
N ILE A 54 -18.88 -2.82 58.00
CA ILE A 54 -19.06 -1.89 59.12
C ILE A 54 -18.80 -2.58 60.46
N GLU A 55 -19.37 -3.77 60.68
CA GLU A 55 -19.14 -4.53 61.92
C GLU A 55 -17.66 -4.91 62.08
N ASP A 56 -16.99 -5.32 61.00
CA ASP A 56 -15.55 -5.58 61.02
C ASP A 56 -14.73 -4.32 61.34
N ALA A 57 -15.09 -3.17 60.76
CA ALA A 57 -14.42 -1.90 61.04
C ALA A 57 -14.65 -1.44 62.48
N LYS A 58 -15.84 -1.72 63.03
CA LYS A 58 -16.24 -1.46 64.42
C LYS A 58 -15.54 -2.39 65.42
N GLU A 59 -15.31 -3.66 65.08
CA GLU A 59 -14.51 -4.56 65.94
C GLU A 59 -13.04 -4.15 66.03
N VAL A 60 -12.52 -3.50 64.97
CA VAL A 60 -11.12 -3.07 64.88
C VAL A 60 -10.89 -1.68 65.50
N LEU A 61 -11.89 -0.79 65.44
CA LEU A 61 -11.79 0.59 65.92
C LEU A 61 -12.81 0.85 67.03
N ASP A 62 -12.34 1.39 68.17
CA ASP A 62 -13.15 1.66 69.36
C ASP A 62 -13.99 2.95 69.21
N ILE A 63 -14.83 3.00 68.17
CA ILE A 63 -15.69 4.14 67.83
C ILE A 63 -17.10 3.91 68.39
N PRO A 64 -17.74 4.90 69.05
CA PRO A 64 -19.09 4.75 69.58
C PRO A 64 -20.14 4.50 68.49
N ASP A 65 -21.09 3.60 68.75
CA ASP A 65 -22.19 3.27 67.82
C ASP A 65 -22.95 4.50 67.32
N LYS A 66 -23.18 5.46 68.21
CA LYS A 66 -23.85 6.72 67.87
C LYS A 66 -23.08 7.55 66.82
N LEU A 67 -21.75 7.54 66.87
CA LEU A 67 -20.90 8.23 65.89
C LEU A 67 -20.90 7.49 64.54
N ILE A 68 -20.86 6.15 64.57
CA ILE A 68 -20.96 5.33 63.36
C ILE A 68 -22.29 5.56 62.64
N GLU A 69 -23.41 5.57 63.38
CA GLU A 69 -24.74 5.88 62.83
C GLU A 69 -24.77 7.28 62.19
N GLU A 70 -24.29 8.30 62.91
CA GLU A 70 -24.25 9.68 62.41
C GLU A 70 -23.38 9.82 61.13
N LEU A 71 -22.22 9.15 61.07
CA LEU A 71 -21.32 9.21 59.90
C LEU A 71 -21.90 8.54 58.65
N LEU A 72 -22.64 7.43 58.82
CA LEU A 72 -23.22 6.66 57.72
C LEU A 72 -24.59 7.20 57.27
N GLU A 73 -25.32 7.87 58.16
CA GLU A 73 -26.53 8.61 57.82
C GLU A 73 -26.25 9.95 57.12
N ASP A 74 -25.02 10.45 57.16
CA ASP A 74 -24.62 11.62 56.38
C ASP A 74 -24.77 11.35 54.87
N ARG A 75 -25.51 12.23 54.18
CA ARG A 75 -25.83 12.04 52.76
C ARG A 75 -24.57 12.02 51.88
N THR A 76 -23.57 12.84 52.21
CA THR A 76 -22.35 12.97 51.40
C THR A 76 -21.46 11.75 51.60
N ASN A 77 -21.23 11.34 52.86
CA ASN A 77 -20.45 10.14 53.18
C ASN A 77 -21.08 8.88 52.58
N ARG A 78 -22.41 8.73 52.70
CA ARG A 78 -23.15 7.61 52.13
C ARG A 78 -23.04 7.54 50.60
N SER A 79 -23.06 8.70 49.94
CA SER A 79 -22.94 8.77 48.49
C SER A 79 -21.54 8.36 48.02
N GLU A 80 -20.51 8.76 48.75
CA GLU A 80 -19.13 8.36 48.44
C GLU A 80 -18.87 6.87 48.68
N VAL A 81 -19.35 6.34 49.80
CA VAL A 81 -19.27 4.91 50.08
C VAL A 81 -20.00 4.09 48.99
N PHE A 82 -21.16 4.55 48.54
CA PHE A 82 -21.88 3.91 47.44
C PHE A 82 -21.14 4.01 46.11
N ARG A 83 -20.45 5.12 45.86
CA ARG A 83 -19.57 5.29 44.69
C ARG A 83 -18.43 4.28 44.71
N TRP A 84 -17.79 4.03 45.85
CA TRP A 84 -16.70 3.04 45.93
C TRP A 84 -17.14 1.65 45.52
N ILE A 85 -18.36 1.26 45.89
CA ILE A 85 -18.95 -0.05 45.54
C ILE A 85 -19.19 -0.17 44.03
N LEU A 86 -19.77 0.88 43.42
CA LEU A 86 -20.10 0.90 42.00
C LEU A 86 -18.87 1.07 41.10
N GLU A 87 -17.96 1.96 41.46
CA GLU A 87 -16.76 2.29 40.68
C GLU A 87 -15.59 1.35 40.99
N GLY A 88 -15.68 0.53 42.04
CA GLY A 88 -14.60 -0.36 42.46
C GLY A 88 -13.36 0.40 42.92
N THR A 89 -13.54 1.50 43.64
CA THR A 89 -12.44 2.34 44.14
C THR A 89 -11.46 1.51 44.96
N THR A 90 -10.17 1.57 44.62
CA THR A 90 -9.10 0.89 45.36
C THR A 90 -8.61 1.75 46.51
N MET A 91 -7.87 1.16 47.46
CA MET A 91 -7.26 1.91 48.56
C MET A 91 -6.31 3.02 48.09
N GLU A 92 -5.67 2.84 46.93
CA GLU A 92 -4.78 3.83 46.31
C GLU A 92 -5.54 5.07 45.79
N GLN A 93 -6.84 4.92 45.53
CA GLN A 93 -7.73 5.96 45.00
C GLN A 93 -8.61 6.60 46.09
N PHE A 94 -8.46 6.18 47.34
CA PHE A 94 -9.19 6.72 48.46
C PHE A 94 -8.79 8.19 48.69
N ASP A 95 -9.78 9.09 48.74
CA ASP A 95 -9.58 10.51 49.00
C ASP A 95 -10.51 10.95 50.12
N GLY A 96 -9.96 11.12 51.32
CA GLY A 96 -10.70 11.51 52.52
C GLY A 96 -11.35 12.90 52.41
N ASN A 97 -10.87 13.76 51.51
CA ASN A 97 -11.43 15.11 51.33
C ASN A 97 -12.81 15.11 50.66
N LYS A 98 -13.23 13.96 50.09
CA LYS A 98 -14.57 13.79 49.50
C LYS A 98 -15.62 13.42 50.54
N LEU A 99 -15.20 13.04 51.74
CA LEU A 99 -16.06 12.76 52.87
C LEU A 99 -16.35 14.06 53.63
N PHE A 100 -17.60 14.21 54.07
CA PHE A 100 -18.01 15.33 54.92
C PHE A 100 -17.80 14.95 56.38
N LEU A 101 -16.59 15.23 56.89
CA LEU A 101 -16.14 14.80 58.22
C LEU A 101 -16.00 15.94 59.23
N GLU A 102 -15.85 17.18 58.79
CA GLU A 102 -15.60 18.35 59.65
C GLU A 102 -16.59 18.49 60.83
N PRO A 103 -17.92 18.36 60.65
CA PRO A 103 -18.87 18.50 61.76
C PRO A 103 -18.80 17.38 62.80
N TYR A 104 -18.15 16.26 62.46
CA TYR A 104 -17.99 15.09 63.31
C TYR A 104 -16.66 15.15 64.07
N PHE A 105 -15.61 15.72 63.47
CA PHE A 105 -14.38 16.08 64.18
C PHE A 105 -14.66 17.06 65.33
N GLU A 106 -15.49 18.07 65.09
CA GLU A 106 -15.87 19.06 66.12
C GLU A 106 -16.73 18.46 67.25
N ARG A 107 -17.65 17.54 66.92
CA ARG A 107 -18.57 16.93 67.90
C ARG A 107 -17.95 15.76 68.67
N TYR A 108 -16.99 15.07 68.06
CA TYR A 108 -16.36 13.87 68.61
C TYR A 108 -14.82 13.94 68.52
N PRO A 109 -14.17 14.95 69.13
CA PRO A 109 -12.73 15.20 68.97
C PRO A 109 -11.84 14.07 69.48
N LEU A 110 -12.31 13.25 70.44
CA LEU A 110 -11.57 12.09 70.95
C LEU A 110 -11.40 10.96 69.91
N TYR A 111 -12.17 10.98 68.81
CA TYR A 111 -12.19 9.93 67.79
C TYR A 111 -11.73 10.44 66.40
N GLU A 112 -11.27 11.70 66.30
CA GLU A 112 -10.86 12.33 65.04
C GLU A 112 -9.89 11.47 64.23
N GLU A 113 -8.84 10.95 64.88
CA GLU A 113 -7.82 10.10 64.25
C GLU A 113 -8.36 8.74 63.79
N GLN A 114 -9.53 8.30 64.26
CA GLN A 114 -10.12 6.99 63.97
C GLN A 114 -11.20 7.02 62.88
N ILE A 115 -11.77 8.19 62.58
CA ILE A 115 -12.88 8.33 61.62
C ILE A 115 -12.43 8.06 60.17
N ILE A 116 -11.26 8.56 59.75
CA ILE A 116 -10.74 8.27 58.39
C ILE A 116 -10.36 6.78 58.27
N PRO A 117 -9.61 6.18 59.22
CA PRO A 117 -9.35 4.74 59.24
C PRO A 117 -10.61 3.88 59.19
N PHE A 118 -11.72 4.32 59.79
CA PHE A 118 -13.00 3.61 59.74
C PHE A 118 -13.51 3.45 58.30
N PHE A 119 -13.52 4.53 57.52
CA PHE A 119 -13.91 4.44 56.10
C PHE A 119 -12.92 3.65 55.23
N GLN A 120 -11.63 3.74 55.54
CA GLN A 120 -10.59 2.96 54.87
C GLN A 120 -10.74 1.45 55.12
N LEU A 121 -11.04 1.04 56.35
CA LEU A 121 -11.30 -0.34 56.70
C LEU A 121 -12.58 -0.87 56.06
N ILE A 122 -13.65 -0.05 56.03
CA ILE A 122 -14.87 -0.38 55.28
C ILE A 122 -14.55 -0.63 53.81
N LEU A 123 -13.77 0.25 53.16
CA LEU A 123 -13.39 0.10 51.76
C LEU A 123 -12.58 -1.18 51.51
N LEU A 124 -11.59 -1.44 52.36
CA LEU A 124 -10.77 -2.65 52.32
C LEU A 124 -11.62 -3.92 52.43
N LYS A 125 -12.52 -3.97 53.42
CA LYS A 125 -13.39 -5.13 53.68
C LYS A 125 -14.41 -5.34 52.57
N ILE A 126 -15.00 -4.27 52.04
CA ILE A 126 -15.90 -4.35 50.88
C ILE A 126 -15.16 -4.97 49.69
N HIS A 127 -13.90 -4.63 49.47
CA HIS A 127 -13.10 -5.22 48.40
C HIS A 127 -12.86 -6.72 48.62
N ASP A 128 -12.44 -7.11 49.83
CA ASP A 128 -12.26 -8.52 50.22
C ASP A 128 -13.56 -9.34 50.02
N TYR A 129 -14.70 -8.78 50.41
CA TYR A 129 -16.01 -9.42 50.25
C TYR A 129 -16.45 -9.45 48.79
N LYS A 130 -16.10 -8.44 47.99
CA LYS A 130 -16.40 -8.40 46.55
C LYS A 130 -15.64 -9.49 45.79
N GLU A 131 -14.40 -9.80 46.18
CA GLU A 131 -13.65 -10.89 45.55
C GLU A 131 -14.14 -12.29 45.96
N LYS A 132 -14.58 -12.46 47.22
CA LYS A 132 -14.92 -13.78 47.77
C LYS A 132 -16.39 -14.17 47.59
N GLU A 133 -17.32 -13.21 47.64
CA GLU A 133 -18.76 -13.47 47.79
C GLU A 133 -19.60 -13.04 46.58
N TRP A 134 -19.04 -12.32 45.60
CA TRP A 134 -19.80 -11.87 44.43
C TRP A 134 -19.79 -12.89 43.30
N GLU A 135 -20.96 -13.06 42.68
CA GLU A 135 -21.12 -13.93 41.53
C GLU A 135 -20.34 -13.36 40.32
N PRO A 136 -19.58 -14.20 39.57
CA PRO A 136 -18.79 -13.76 38.42
C PRO A 136 -19.59 -12.99 37.36
N GLU A 137 -20.86 -13.33 37.19
CA GLU A 137 -21.75 -12.65 36.24
C GLU A 137 -22.03 -11.19 36.62
N PHE A 138 -22.11 -10.87 37.92
CA PHE A 138 -22.34 -9.51 38.40
C PHE A 138 -21.06 -8.65 38.29
N LEU A 139 -19.90 -9.26 38.55
CA LEU A 139 -18.59 -8.64 38.30
C LEU A 139 -18.38 -8.32 36.81
N THR A 140 -18.86 -9.19 35.92
CA THR A 140 -18.81 -8.97 34.46
C THR A 140 -19.64 -7.76 34.03
N ILE A 141 -20.82 -7.57 34.63
CA ILE A 141 -21.69 -6.41 34.36
C ILE A 141 -21.03 -5.11 34.83
N ILE A 142 -20.40 -5.11 36.02
CA ILE A 142 -19.71 -3.93 36.55
C ILE A 142 -18.46 -3.60 35.74
N LYS A 143 -17.70 -4.61 35.31
CA LYS A 143 -16.59 -4.42 34.38
C LYS A 143 -17.07 -3.77 33.08
N GLY A 144 -18.17 -4.26 32.49
CA GLY A 144 -18.78 -3.66 31.30
C GLY A 144 -19.24 -2.20 31.46
N ILE A 145 -19.66 -1.79 32.66
CA ILE A 145 -19.98 -0.38 32.98
C ILE A 145 -18.70 0.48 33.03
N THR A 146 -17.61 -0.10 33.54
CA THR A 146 -16.31 0.57 33.66
C THR A 146 -15.69 0.76 32.27
N ASP A 147 -15.68 -0.29 31.44
CA ASP A 147 -15.19 -0.27 30.06
C ASP A 147 -15.96 0.77 29.21
N PHE A 148 -17.28 0.87 29.40
CA PHE A 148 -18.10 1.86 28.69
C PHE A 148 -17.77 3.31 29.09
N ARG A 149 -17.44 3.55 30.36
CA ARG A 149 -17.01 4.87 30.85
C ARG A 149 -15.66 5.26 30.26
N GLU A 150 -14.72 4.32 30.21
CA GLU A 150 -13.41 4.54 29.58
C GLU A 150 -13.56 4.82 28.08
N GLU A 151 -14.45 4.10 27.39
CA GLU A 151 -14.75 4.33 25.97
C GLU A 151 -15.33 5.74 25.73
N MET A 152 -16.22 6.20 26.62
CA MET A 152 -16.78 7.55 26.58
C MET A 152 -15.72 8.62 26.83
N ASN A 153 -14.89 8.47 27.88
CA ASN A 153 -13.82 9.40 28.20
C ASN A 153 -12.80 9.51 27.06
N LEU A 154 -12.37 8.37 26.48
CA LEU A 154 -11.49 8.34 25.32
C LEU A 154 -12.06 9.07 24.10
N ARG A 155 -13.38 9.07 23.92
CA ARG A 155 -14.04 9.83 22.85
C ARG A 155 -14.09 11.32 23.14
N PHE A 156 -14.27 11.72 24.39
CA PHE A 156 -14.17 13.13 24.79
C PHE A 156 -12.76 13.68 24.63
N ASP A 157 -11.74 12.94 25.07
CA ASP A 157 -10.33 13.31 24.90
C ASP A 157 -9.96 13.45 23.41
N ARG A 158 -10.52 12.60 22.55
CA ARG A 158 -10.34 12.72 21.08
C ARG A 158 -10.99 13.97 20.50
N VAL A 159 -12.18 14.35 20.97
CA VAL A 159 -12.86 15.56 20.52
C VAL A 159 -12.12 16.81 21.02
N GLU A 160 -11.62 16.79 22.25
CA GLU A 160 -10.81 17.88 22.81
C GLU A 160 -9.48 18.02 22.05
N GLN A 161 -8.78 16.92 21.77
CA GLN A 161 -7.57 16.92 20.94
C GLN A 161 -7.84 17.37 19.48
N GLN A 162 -8.99 17.03 18.91
CA GLN A 162 -9.38 17.52 17.58
C GLN A 162 -9.64 19.02 17.60
N ASN A 163 -10.31 19.54 18.63
CA ASN A 163 -10.58 20.96 18.80
C ASN A 163 -9.31 21.77 19.05
N GLU A 164 -8.38 21.27 19.86
CA GLU A 164 -7.06 21.86 20.08
C GLU A 164 -6.29 21.94 18.76
N ARG A 165 -6.20 20.84 18.01
CA ARG A 165 -5.56 20.83 16.69
C ARG A 165 -6.17 21.86 15.75
N HIS A 166 -7.50 21.92 15.70
CA HIS A 166 -8.23 22.86 14.83
C HIS A 166 -7.96 24.32 15.19
N LYS A 167 -7.93 24.66 16.50
CA LYS A 167 -7.53 25.99 16.98
C LYS A 167 -6.10 26.35 16.61
N THR A 168 -5.18 25.38 16.65
CA THR A 168 -3.78 25.59 16.23
C THR A 168 -3.69 25.85 14.71
N GLU A 169 -4.43 25.13 13.85
CA GLU A 169 -4.44 25.40 12.39
C GLU A 169 -5.03 26.78 12.06
N ILE A 170 -6.07 27.17 12.80
CA ILE A 170 -6.73 28.47 12.68
C ILE A 170 -5.79 29.62 13.08
N ASN A 171 -5.07 29.48 14.21
CA ASN A 171 -4.11 30.48 14.68
C ASN A 171 -2.94 30.65 13.69
N ASP A 172 -2.44 29.57 13.11
CA ASP A 172 -1.34 29.62 12.14
C ASP A 172 -1.79 30.29 10.82
N ASN A 173 -3.06 30.14 10.42
CA ASN A 173 -3.61 30.77 9.21
C ASN A 173 -3.98 32.24 9.41
N PHE A 174 -4.11 32.71 10.65
CA PHE A 174 -4.55 34.07 10.98
C PHE A 174 -3.68 35.18 10.37
N SER A 175 -2.34 35.09 10.45
CA SER A 175 -1.45 36.15 9.93
C SER A 175 -1.46 36.27 8.40
N THR A 176 -1.80 35.19 7.69
CA THR A 176 -2.02 35.21 6.22
C THR A 176 -3.28 35.98 5.82
N THR A 177 -4.18 36.21 6.76
CA THR A 177 -5.50 36.82 6.55
C THR A 177 -5.53 38.33 6.82
N LEU A 178 -4.46 38.87 7.42
CA LEU A 178 -4.35 40.28 7.77
C LEU A 178 -3.73 41.12 6.64
N ARG A 179 -4.36 41.11 5.47
CA ARG A 179 -3.92 41.87 4.28
C ARG A 179 -4.88 43.02 4.01
N GLU A 180 -4.34 44.22 3.79
CA GLU A 180 -5.09 45.46 3.54
C GLU A 180 -5.98 45.98 4.69
N ILE A 181 -5.99 45.35 5.88
CA ILE A 181 -6.87 45.74 7.01
C ILE A 181 -6.62 47.18 7.48
N LEU A 182 -5.40 47.69 7.28
CA LEU A 182 -5.03 49.06 7.66
C LEU A 182 -5.46 50.13 6.63
N GLY A 183 -5.97 49.73 5.45
CA GLY A 183 -6.48 50.60 4.39
C GLY A 183 -5.45 51.04 3.34
N PRO A 184 -5.88 51.78 2.30
CA PRO A 184 -5.01 52.27 1.22
C PRO A 184 -3.93 53.23 1.75
N VAL A 185 -2.77 53.19 1.11
CA VAL A 185 -1.60 54.00 1.43
C VAL A 185 -1.22 54.82 0.19
N GLU A 186 -0.98 56.12 0.34
CA GLU A 186 -0.65 57.03 -0.77
C GLU A 186 0.76 56.78 -1.35
N TYR A 187 1.67 56.19 -0.56
CA TYR A 187 2.97 55.71 -1.05
C TYR A 187 2.83 54.47 -1.96
N LEU A 188 2.42 54.70 -3.21
CA LEU A 188 2.22 53.67 -4.24
C LEU A 188 3.44 52.78 -4.46
N ASP A 189 4.66 53.32 -4.31
CA ASP A 189 5.90 52.55 -4.48
C ASP A 189 6.14 51.55 -3.35
N LEU A 190 5.87 51.94 -2.09
CA LEU A 190 5.97 51.04 -0.95
C LEU A 190 4.82 50.02 -0.93
N LYS A 191 3.63 50.43 -1.38
CA LYS A 191 2.50 49.52 -1.58
C LYS A 191 2.83 48.47 -2.64
N GLN A 192 3.40 48.86 -3.78
CA GLN A 192 3.86 47.92 -4.81
C GLN A 192 4.90 46.93 -4.29
N LEU A 193 5.80 47.35 -3.40
CA LEU A 193 6.76 46.44 -2.77
C LEU A 193 6.07 45.41 -1.87
N LEU A 194 5.07 45.81 -1.07
CA LEU A 194 4.26 44.89 -0.27
C LEU A 194 3.43 43.93 -1.14
N ASP A 195 2.85 44.41 -2.24
CA ASP A 195 2.09 43.59 -3.20
C ASP A 195 2.99 42.58 -3.93
N GLN A 196 4.27 42.92 -4.14
CA GLN A 196 5.30 42.02 -4.69
C GLN A 196 5.91 41.04 -3.67
N GLU A 197 5.45 41.07 -2.41
CA GLU A 197 6.00 40.32 -1.26
C GLU A 197 7.46 40.69 -0.89
N LYS A 198 7.88 41.92 -1.20
CA LYS A 198 9.18 42.51 -0.78
C LYS A 198 9.04 43.23 0.55
N VAL A 199 8.59 42.48 1.56
CA VAL A 199 8.18 43.00 2.87
C VAL A 199 9.32 43.61 3.68
N VAL A 200 10.54 43.08 3.58
CA VAL A 200 11.70 43.61 4.31
C VAL A 200 12.15 44.92 3.67
N THR A 201 12.28 44.93 2.34
CA THR A 201 12.64 46.12 1.57
C THR A 201 11.62 47.25 1.76
N ALA A 202 10.32 46.94 1.80
CA ALA A 202 9.27 47.91 2.07
C ALA A 202 9.39 48.51 3.48
N ARG A 203 9.68 47.66 4.48
CA ARG A 203 9.85 48.09 5.88
C ARG A 203 11.04 49.02 6.05
N GLU A 204 12.21 48.65 5.54
CA GLU A 204 13.45 49.45 5.68
C GLU A 204 13.29 50.84 5.05
N LYS A 205 12.69 50.90 3.85
CA LYS A 205 12.39 52.18 3.18
C LYS A 205 11.34 53.01 3.93
N ALA A 206 10.33 52.37 4.52
CA ALA A 206 9.33 53.07 5.33
C ALA A 206 9.93 53.64 6.62
N GLU A 207 10.78 52.87 7.31
CA GLU A 207 11.50 53.31 8.52
C GLU A 207 12.47 54.46 8.22
N GLU A 208 13.14 54.44 7.06
CA GLU A 208 14.01 55.53 6.62
C GLU A 208 13.21 56.83 6.38
N ARG A 209 12.09 56.74 5.64
CA ARG A 209 11.22 57.90 5.36
C ARG A 209 10.56 58.46 6.61
N LEU A 210 10.23 57.60 7.57
CA LEU A 210 9.61 57.98 8.83
C LEU A 210 10.49 58.95 9.65
N LYS A 211 11.83 58.79 9.58
CA LYS A 211 12.78 59.70 10.25
C LYS A 211 12.69 61.14 9.76
N THR A 212 12.22 61.35 8.53
CA THR A 212 12.13 62.66 7.87
C THR A 212 10.70 63.17 7.71
N ALA A 213 9.69 62.41 8.13
CA ALA A 213 8.28 62.75 7.95
C ALA A 213 7.84 63.85 8.93
N ILE A 214 7.22 64.92 8.40
CA ILE A 214 6.78 66.08 9.20
C ILE A 214 5.28 66.04 9.46
N LYS A 215 4.46 65.71 8.44
CA LYS A 215 3.00 65.67 8.56
C LYS A 215 2.52 64.43 9.31
N ASN A 216 1.45 64.59 10.08
CA ASN A 216 0.84 63.46 10.80
C ASN A 216 0.21 62.42 9.86
N GLU A 217 -0.26 62.86 8.69
CA GLU A 217 -0.78 61.98 7.63
C GLU A 217 0.33 61.07 7.07
N ASP A 218 1.48 61.64 6.69
CA ASP A 218 2.64 60.88 6.23
C ASP A 218 3.14 59.88 7.29
N LYS A 219 3.18 60.31 8.57
CA LYS A 219 3.56 59.45 9.70
C LYS A 219 2.58 58.29 9.89
N LEU A 220 1.27 58.57 9.83
CA LEU A 220 0.22 57.56 9.94
C LEU A 220 0.41 56.46 8.89
N GLU A 221 0.65 56.84 7.63
CA GLU A 221 0.84 55.91 6.53
C GLU A 221 2.10 55.06 6.66
N LEU A 222 3.22 55.68 7.04
CA LEU A 222 4.48 54.97 7.23
C LEU A 222 4.41 53.99 8.41
N TYR A 223 3.77 54.37 9.52
CA TYR A 223 3.51 53.46 10.63
C TYR A 223 2.62 52.28 10.21
N ILE A 224 1.61 52.52 9.38
CA ILE A 224 0.75 51.47 8.81
C ILE A 224 1.54 50.53 7.90
N ILE A 225 2.43 51.02 7.04
CA ILE A 225 3.29 50.19 6.18
C ILE A 225 4.20 49.31 7.04
N ILE A 226 4.83 49.88 8.06
CA ILE A 226 5.71 49.14 8.97
C ILE A 226 4.93 48.08 9.72
N ALA A 227 3.77 48.43 10.30
CA ALA A 227 2.89 47.48 10.98
C ALA A 227 2.46 46.33 10.04
N ASN A 228 1.99 46.64 8.83
CA ASN A 228 1.65 45.64 7.82
C ASN A 228 2.84 44.73 7.50
N SER A 229 4.04 45.27 7.31
CA SER A 229 5.23 44.46 7.01
C SER A 229 5.55 43.42 8.10
N TYR A 230 5.31 43.76 9.37
CA TYR A 230 5.44 42.85 10.51
C TYR A 230 4.31 41.81 10.55
N LEU A 231 3.07 42.21 10.26
CA LEU A 231 1.94 41.29 10.13
C LEU A 231 2.17 40.26 9.01
N TYR A 232 2.75 40.67 7.87
CA TYR A 232 3.13 39.76 6.79
C TYR A 232 4.27 38.80 7.13
N SER A 233 5.12 39.14 8.11
CA SER A 233 6.35 38.41 8.43
C SER A 233 6.26 37.54 9.69
N ASP A 234 5.04 37.22 10.14
CA ASP A 234 4.74 36.44 11.36
C ASP A 234 5.28 37.03 12.66
N LYS A 235 5.40 38.36 12.68
CA LYS A 235 5.90 39.18 13.78
C LYS A 235 4.80 40.10 14.28
N ALA A 236 3.61 39.54 14.50
CA ALA A 236 2.41 40.32 14.80
C ALA A 236 2.54 41.10 16.11
N SER A 237 3.22 40.55 17.11
CA SER A 237 3.58 41.25 18.35
C SER A 237 4.41 42.52 18.09
N GLU A 238 5.37 42.45 17.18
CA GLU A 238 6.23 43.58 16.82
C GLU A 238 5.48 44.66 16.02
N SER A 239 4.30 44.36 15.48
CA SER A 239 3.43 45.34 14.83
C SER A 239 2.71 46.25 15.83
N ILE A 240 2.43 45.78 17.06
CA ILE A 240 1.61 46.47 18.06
C ILE A 240 2.13 47.90 18.37
N PRO A 241 3.44 48.13 18.63
CA PRO A 241 3.94 49.47 18.91
C PRO A 241 3.69 50.46 17.76
N TYR A 242 3.78 49.99 16.51
CA TYR A 242 3.56 50.80 15.32
C TYR A 242 2.06 51.03 15.07
N ILE A 243 1.20 50.08 15.42
CA ILE A 243 -0.27 50.27 15.41
C ILE A 243 -0.68 51.31 16.45
N HIS A 244 -0.13 51.27 17.67
CA HIS A 244 -0.36 52.31 18.67
C HIS A 244 0.17 53.67 18.22
N ALA A 245 1.37 53.73 17.63
CA ALA A 245 1.89 54.96 17.06
C ALA A 245 0.96 55.52 15.97
N ALA A 246 0.43 54.66 15.09
CA ALA A 246 -0.58 55.03 14.10
C ALA A 246 -1.88 55.57 14.74
N ILE A 247 -2.38 54.95 15.81
CA ILE A 247 -3.56 55.42 16.55
C ILE A 247 -3.34 56.85 17.06
N THR A 248 -2.17 57.15 17.65
CA THR A 248 -1.90 58.48 18.23
C THR A 248 -1.86 59.63 17.23
N VAL A 249 -1.57 59.35 15.95
CA VAL A 249 -1.50 60.36 14.88
C VAL A 249 -2.73 60.35 13.96
N CYS A 250 -3.69 59.46 14.20
CA CYS A 250 -4.89 59.32 13.38
C CYS A 250 -6.02 60.23 13.86
N ASN A 251 -6.57 61.06 12.95
CA ASN A 251 -7.70 61.94 13.23
C ASN A 251 -9.07 61.33 12.87
N ASN A 252 -9.12 60.05 12.49
CA ASN A 252 -10.34 59.38 12.04
C ASN A 252 -10.78 58.32 13.05
N ASP A 253 -11.83 58.62 13.82
CA ASP A 253 -12.35 57.77 14.90
C ASP A 253 -12.70 56.35 14.44
N LYS A 254 -13.23 56.17 13.22
CA LYS A 254 -13.53 54.84 12.67
C LYS A 254 -12.26 54.04 12.41
N LYS A 255 -11.23 54.69 11.84
CA LYS A 255 -9.92 54.07 11.58
C LYS A 255 -9.24 53.72 12.91
N VAL A 256 -9.34 54.58 13.92
CA VAL A 256 -8.87 54.31 15.28
C VAL A 256 -9.56 53.07 15.88
N SER A 257 -10.89 53.02 15.85
CA SER A 257 -11.67 51.87 16.33
C SER A 257 -11.24 50.55 15.67
N ARG A 258 -10.99 50.56 14.35
CA ARG A 258 -10.49 49.40 13.60
C ARG A 258 -9.06 48.99 14.01
N LEU A 259 -8.16 49.96 14.18
CA LEU A 259 -6.80 49.70 14.65
C LEU A 259 -6.78 49.11 16.06
N GLU A 260 -7.64 49.61 16.94
CA GLU A 260 -7.80 49.03 18.28
C GLU A 260 -8.39 47.62 18.23
N ALA A 261 -9.40 47.38 17.39
CA ALA A 261 -9.93 46.04 17.19
C ALA A 261 -8.85 45.08 16.69
N LEU A 262 -7.96 45.52 15.80
CA LEU A 262 -6.83 44.70 15.34
C LEU A 262 -5.86 44.36 16.48
N VAL A 263 -5.52 45.32 17.34
CA VAL A 263 -4.74 45.05 18.56
C VAL A 263 -5.45 44.04 19.45
N ASP A 264 -6.76 44.22 19.65
CA ASP A 264 -7.57 43.29 20.44
C ASP A 264 -7.56 41.87 19.83
N VAL A 265 -7.56 41.72 18.50
CA VAL A 265 -7.40 40.39 17.88
C VAL A 265 -5.99 39.82 18.08
N ILE A 266 -4.93 40.61 17.89
CA ILE A 266 -3.53 40.14 18.08
C ILE A 266 -3.28 39.71 19.54
N GLU A 267 -3.86 40.43 20.51
CA GLU A 267 -3.78 40.12 21.93
C GLU A 267 -4.80 39.06 22.40
N LYS A 268 -5.48 38.39 21.46
CA LYS A 268 -6.46 37.32 21.72
C LYS A 268 -7.69 37.76 22.53
N ARG A 269 -8.02 39.05 22.50
CA ARG A 269 -9.20 39.68 23.10
C ARG A 269 -10.38 39.73 22.11
N TYR A 270 -10.72 38.57 21.54
CA TYR A 270 -11.64 38.44 20.40
C TYR A 270 -13.04 39.04 20.63
N ASP A 271 -13.62 38.88 21.82
CA ASP A 271 -14.94 39.44 22.15
C ASP A 271 -14.97 40.98 22.06
N PHE A 272 -13.89 41.63 22.50
CA PHE A 272 -13.76 43.08 22.43
C PHE A 272 -13.62 43.55 20.99
N ALA A 273 -12.82 42.83 20.19
CA ALA A 273 -12.67 43.12 18.76
C ALA A 273 -14.01 42.97 18.00
N ILE A 274 -14.72 41.85 18.21
CA ILE A 274 -16.02 41.57 17.56
C ILE A 274 -17.05 42.64 17.91
N LYS A 275 -17.12 43.06 19.18
CA LYS A 275 -18.04 44.11 19.60
C LYS A 275 -17.76 45.43 18.87
N LYS A 276 -16.50 45.88 18.86
CA LYS A 276 -16.08 47.12 18.18
C LYS A 276 -16.37 47.07 16.67
N LEU A 277 -16.12 45.92 16.04
CA LEU A 277 -16.33 45.76 14.60
C LEU A 277 -17.81 45.72 14.21
N ASN A 278 -18.65 45.07 15.02
CA ASN A 278 -20.10 45.12 14.81
C ASN A 278 -20.65 46.54 14.94
N GLU A 279 -20.17 47.32 15.92
CA GLU A 279 -20.51 48.74 16.05
C GLU A 279 -20.07 49.54 14.81
N ASN A 280 -18.86 49.33 14.29
CA ASN A 280 -18.38 50.00 13.06
C ASN A 280 -19.23 49.63 11.83
N LEU A 281 -19.56 48.34 11.63
CA LEU A 281 -20.31 47.84 10.48
C LEU A 281 -21.78 48.31 10.45
N THR A 282 -22.36 48.67 11.60
CA THR A 282 -23.70 49.30 11.64
C THR A 282 -23.71 50.71 11.06
N LEU A 283 -22.56 51.39 11.02
CA LEU A 283 -22.42 52.75 10.51
C LEU A 283 -22.01 52.78 9.04
N GLU A 284 -21.05 51.95 8.63
CA GLU A 284 -20.53 51.89 7.26
C GLU A 284 -19.88 50.53 7.03
N VAL A 285 -20.29 49.83 5.96
CA VAL A 285 -19.70 48.53 5.61
C VAL A 285 -18.43 48.75 4.81
N ARG A 286 -17.28 48.40 5.39
CA ARG A 286 -15.98 48.41 4.73
C ARG A 286 -15.39 47.01 4.67
N LYS A 287 -14.68 46.73 3.58
CA LYS A 287 -14.02 45.43 3.35
C LYS A 287 -13.12 45.03 4.52
N GLU A 288 -12.33 45.97 5.03
CA GLU A 288 -11.36 45.69 6.08
C GLU A 288 -12.02 45.34 7.42
N ASP A 289 -13.16 45.97 7.73
CA ASP A 289 -13.91 45.72 8.96
C ASP A 289 -14.59 44.34 8.92
N VAL A 290 -15.16 43.97 7.77
CA VAL A 290 -15.74 42.62 7.55
C VAL A 290 -14.64 41.55 7.61
N GLN A 291 -13.50 41.80 6.95
CA GLN A 291 -12.36 40.87 6.95
C GLN A 291 -11.81 40.66 8.37
N LEU A 292 -11.66 41.72 9.17
CA LEU A 292 -11.21 41.60 10.55
C LEU A 292 -12.25 40.92 11.44
N LEU A 293 -13.55 41.14 11.20
CA LEU A 293 -14.64 40.48 11.93
C LEU A 293 -14.65 38.97 11.65
N VAL A 294 -14.58 38.58 10.37
CA VAL A 294 -14.49 37.16 9.98
C VAL A 294 -13.25 36.52 10.58
N ASN A 295 -12.10 37.20 10.57
CA ASN A 295 -10.87 36.68 11.20
C ASN A 295 -11.00 36.51 12.71
N ALA A 296 -11.72 37.40 13.41
CA ALA A 296 -11.96 37.27 14.84
C ALA A 296 -12.87 36.08 15.17
N HIS A 297 -13.91 35.82 14.36
CA HIS A 297 -14.75 34.62 14.47
C HIS A 297 -13.99 33.35 14.07
N LEU A 298 -13.14 33.43 13.05
CA LEU A 298 -12.28 32.34 12.61
C LEU A 298 -11.40 31.89 13.78
N LEU A 299 -10.69 32.84 14.43
CA LEU A 299 -9.83 32.58 15.57
C LEU A 299 -10.55 32.02 16.81
N LYS A 300 -11.85 32.26 16.94
CA LYS A 300 -12.69 31.63 17.96
C LYS A 300 -13.09 30.19 17.63
N GLY A 301 -13.01 29.79 16.36
CA GLY A 301 -13.46 28.51 15.85
C GLY A 301 -14.90 28.51 15.32
N ASP A 302 -15.54 29.68 15.16
CA ASP A 302 -16.94 29.82 14.75
C ASP A 302 -17.07 29.79 13.21
N LEU A 303 -16.73 28.66 12.57
CA LEU A 303 -16.67 28.54 11.10
C LEU A 303 -18.01 28.81 10.39
N ASP A 304 -19.14 28.46 11.02
CA ASP A 304 -20.46 28.69 10.45
C ASP A 304 -20.82 30.19 10.44
N GLU A 305 -20.44 30.91 11.49
CA GLU A 305 -20.61 32.37 11.54
C GLU A 305 -19.70 33.06 10.51
N CYS A 306 -18.48 32.55 10.30
CA CYS A 306 -17.60 33.04 9.24
C CYS A 306 -18.26 32.94 7.86
N ILE A 307 -18.89 31.81 7.53
CA ILE A 307 -19.59 31.62 6.25
C ILE A 307 -20.79 32.55 6.17
N PHE A 308 -21.61 32.62 7.23
CA PHE A 308 -22.76 33.52 7.28
C PHE A 308 -22.35 34.97 7.02
N LEU A 309 -21.26 35.44 7.63
CA LEU A 309 -20.74 36.78 7.41
C LEU A 309 -20.23 36.97 5.97
N LEU A 310 -19.52 35.99 5.41
CA LEU A 310 -19.00 36.04 4.03
C LEU A 310 -20.11 35.98 2.97
N GLU A 311 -21.23 35.34 3.26
CA GLU A 311 -22.44 35.32 2.42
C GLU A 311 -23.24 36.61 2.57
N LYS A 312 -23.45 37.09 3.81
CA LYS A 312 -24.14 38.34 4.12
C LYS A 312 -23.49 39.55 3.45
N TYR A 313 -22.16 39.55 3.37
CA TYR A 313 -21.36 40.62 2.75
C TYR A 313 -20.73 40.16 1.42
N SER A 314 -21.45 39.35 0.63
CA SER A 314 -20.94 38.78 -0.63
C SER A 314 -20.53 39.80 -1.70
N GLU A 315 -21.05 41.04 -1.62
CA GLU A 315 -20.71 42.14 -2.53
C GLU A 315 -19.26 42.62 -2.37
N VAL A 316 -18.60 42.25 -1.27
CA VAL A 316 -17.20 42.55 -1.01
C VAL A 316 -16.32 41.37 -1.48
N SER A 317 -15.44 41.62 -2.46
CA SER A 317 -14.47 40.63 -2.96
C SER A 317 -13.50 40.19 -1.84
N MET A 318 -13.68 38.95 -1.37
CA MET A 318 -12.94 38.29 -0.28
C MET A 318 -12.65 36.81 -0.60
N GLU A 319 -12.37 36.50 -1.87
CA GLU A 319 -12.24 35.15 -2.42
C GLU A 319 -11.18 34.30 -1.68
N ILE A 320 -10.02 34.90 -1.35
CA ILE A 320 -8.96 34.22 -0.61
C ILE A 320 -9.42 33.81 0.80
N LEU A 321 -10.15 34.69 1.48
CA LEU A 321 -10.68 34.42 2.82
C LEU A 321 -11.78 33.36 2.76
N LYS A 322 -12.68 33.43 1.78
CA LYS A 322 -13.70 32.40 1.54
C LYS A 322 -13.04 31.02 1.33
N ALA A 323 -12.04 30.92 0.46
CA ALA A 323 -11.32 29.68 0.23
C ALA A 323 -10.64 29.13 1.50
N GLN A 324 -10.09 29.99 2.36
CA GLN A 324 -9.51 29.55 3.63
C GLN A 324 -10.55 29.01 4.62
N VAL A 325 -11.73 29.63 4.71
CA VAL A 325 -12.83 29.12 5.54
C VAL A 325 -13.31 27.77 5.02
N TYR A 326 -13.50 27.63 3.71
CA TYR A 326 -13.88 26.35 3.09
C TYR A 326 -12.80 25.27 3.28
N LEU A 327 -11.52 25.61 3.16
CA LEU A 327 -10.41 24.70 3.43
C LEU A 327 -10.46 24.18 4.87
N LEU A 328 -10.72 25.04 5.86
CA LEU A 328 -10.84 24.64 7.27
C LEU A 328 -12.07 23.75 7.51
N LYS A 329 -13.16 23.93 6.76
CA LYS A 329 -14.30 23.00 6.74
C LYS A 329 -14.05 21.72 5.94
N LYS A 330 -12.86 21.57 5.33
CA LYS A 330 -12.48 20.47 4.44
C LYS A 330 -13.33 20.38 3.17
N ASP A 331 -13.90 21.50 2.73
CA ASP A 331 -14.57 21.60 1.44
C ASP A 331 -13.56 22.06 0.37
N TYR A 332 -12.72 21.11 -0.07
CA TYR A 332 -11.62 21.38 -1.00
C TYR A 332 -12.11 21.87 -2.37
N THR A 333 -13.26 21.34 -2.83
CA THR A 333 -13.84 21.70 -4.12
C THR A 333 -14.30 23.16 -4.11
N GLN A 334 -15.08 23.55 -3.10
CA GLN A 334 -15.52 24.93 -2.99
C GLN A 334 -14.35 25.88 -2.76
N ALA A 335 -13.36 25.47 -1.95
CA ALA A 335 -12.16 26.28 -1.72
C ALA A 335 -11.38 26.57 -3.02
N LEU A 336 -11.24 25.60 -3.93
CA LEU A 336 -10.58 25.81 -5.23
C LEU A 336 -11.38 26.72 -6.15
N VAL A 337 -12.71 26.57 -6.20
CA VAL A 337 -13.60 27.40 -7.05
C VAL A 337 -13.47 28.88 -6.73
N GLU A 338 -13.41 29.24 -5.44
CA GLU A 338 -13.30 30.65 -5.02
C GLU A 338 -12.01 31.32 -5.53
N ILE A 339 -10.89 30.59 -5.61
CA ILE A 339 -9.58 31.16 -5.97
C ILE A 339 -9.06 30.77 -7.37
N GLU A 340 -9.84 30.02 -8.15
CA GLU A 340 -9.41 29.44 -9.43
C GLU A 340 -8.75 30.47 -10.38
N LYS A 341 -9.33 31.67 -10.49
CA LYS A 341 -8.86 32.74 -11.40
C LYS A 341 -7.79 33.65 -10.79
N GLN A 342 -7.43 33.48 -9.53
CA GLN A 342 -6.47 34.34 -8.84
C GLN A 342 -5.03 33.84 -9.06
N GLU A 343 -4.13 34.75 -9.45
CA GLU A 343 -2.70 34.44 -9.70
C GLU A 343 -1.74 35.07 -8.67
N SER A 344 -2.26 35.71 -7.61
CA SER A 344 -1.40 36.25 -6.55
C SER A 344 -0.59 35.13 -5.89
N LYS A 345 0.63 35.43 -5.43
CA LYS A 345 1.50 34.45 -4.74
C LYS A 345 0.77 33.73 -3.59
N GLN A 346 -0.08 34.46 -2.87
CA GLN A 346 -0.92 33.92 -1.81
C GLN A 346 -1.99 32.96 -2.33
N ALA A 347 -2.69 33.29 -3.41
CA ALA A 347 -3.67 32.40 -4.01
C ALA A 347 -3.01 31.13 -4.58
N LEU A 348 -1.83 31.25 -5.20
CA LEU A 348 -1.05 30.10 -5.67
C LEU A 348 -0.60 29.20 -4.52
N LEU A 349 -0.16 29.78 -3.39
CA LEU A 349 0.19 29.02 -2.20
C LEU A 349 -1.02 28.30 -1.60
N LEU A 350 -2.18 28.97 -1.52
CA LEU A 350 -3.42 28.39 -1.00
C LEU A 350 -3.95 27.28 -1.91
N LYS A 351 -3.92 27.46 -3.24
CA LYS A 351 -4.22 26.38 -4.21
C LYS A 351 -3.34 25.16 -3.98
N SER A 352 -2.04 25.39 -3.80
CA SER A 352 -1.07 24.33 -3.54
C SER A 352 -1.40 23.56 -2.25
N GLU A 353 -1.74 24.28 -1.18
CA GLU A 353 -2.14 23.69 0.09
C GLU A 353 -3.45 22.88 -0.01
N ILE A 354 -4.46 23.43 -0.69
CA ILE A 354 -5.74 22.72 -0.91
C ILE A 354 -5.52 21.42 -1.67
N ILE A 355 -4.76 21.46 -2.77
CA ILE A 355 -4.48 20.27 -3.59
C ILE A 355 -3.70 19.22 -2.79
N VAL A 356 -2.70 19.63 -2.01
CA VAL A 356 -1.92 18.71 -1.17
C VAL A 356 -2.79 18.08 -0.07
N LEU A 357 -3.64 18.86 0.60
CA LEU A 357 -4.52 18.34 1.65
C LEU A 357 -5.61 17.42 1.08
N GLN A 358 -6.17 17.76 -0.09
CA GLN A 358 -7.10 16.89 -0.79
C GLN A 358 -6.43 15.56 -1.19
N MET A 359 -5.20 15.61 -1.71
CA MET A 359 -4.40 14.42 -2.02
C MET A 359 -4.20 13.54 -0.78
N GLU A 360 -3.89 14.12 0.38
CA GLU A 360 -3.74 13.37 1.63
C GLU A 360 -5.05 12.73 2.10
N GLU A 361 -6.20 13.39 1.93
CA GLU A 361 -7.52 12.80 2.23
C GLU A 361 -7.90 11.70 1.24
N ASP A 362 -7.65 11.90 -0.04
CA ASP A 362 -7.91 10.92 -1.09
C ASP A 362 -7.05 9.66 -0.87
N LEU A 363 -5.80 9.81 -0.42
CA LEU A 363 -4.95 8.69 0.02
C LEU A 363 -5.54 7.94 1.22
N LEU A 364 -6.10 8.65 2.19
CA LEU A 364 -6.70 8.05 3.39
C LEU A 364 -8.04 7.34 3.12
N THR A 365 -8.76 7.79 2.09
CA THR A 365 -10.04 7.22 1.63
C THR A 365 -9.88 6.20 0.51
N GLU A 366 -8.63 5.82 0.21
CA GLU A 366 -8.27 4.78 -0.78
C GLU A 366 -8.70 5.11 -2.22
N LYS A 367 -8.91 6.40 -2.52
CA LYS A 367 -9.10 6.83 -3.90
C LYS A 367 -7.78 6.73 -4.66
N LYS A 368 -7.90 6.36 -5.93
CA LYS A 368 -6.77 6.31 -6.85
C LYS A 368 -6.32 7.74 -7.21
N ILE A 369 -5.05 8.04 -7.00
CA ILE A 369 -4.45 9.34 -7.32
C ILE A 369 -3.10 9.17 -8.03
N ASP A 370 -2.78 10.07 -8.96
CA ASP A 370 -1.43 10.19 -9.53
C ASP A 370 -0.63 11.27 -8.77
N VAL A 371 0.15 10.83 -7.79
CA VAL A 371 0.99 11.71 -6.96
C VAL A 371 2.02 12.47 -7.82
N LYS A 372 2.51 11.88 -8.92
CA LYS A 372 3.52 12.53 -9.76
C LYS A 372 2.91 13.69 -10.52
N GLU A 373 1.75 13.49 -11.14
CA GLU A 373 1.03 14.53 -11.85
C GLU A 373 0.68 15.69 -10.91
N ILE A 374 0.10 15.38 -9.75
CA ILE A 374 -0.23 16.37 -8.70
C ILE A 374 1.03 17.14 -8.30
N THR A 375 2.15 16.44 -8.10
CA THR A 375 3.40 17.10 -7.71
C THR A 375 3.90 18.03 -8.79
N THR A 376 3.94 17.60 -10.05
CA THR A 376 4.38 18.46 -11.16
C THR A 376 3.52 19.71 -11.26
N HIS A 377 2.20 19.58 -11.08
CA HIS A 377 1.27 20.69 -11.12
C HIS A 377 1.49 21.66 -9.94
N VAL A 378 1.59 21.15 -8.72
CA VAL A 378 1.78 21.98 -7.52
C VAL A 378 3.18 22.62 -7.48
N GLN A 379 4.22 21.92 -7.93
CA GLN A 379 5.59 22.44 -7.97
C GLN A 379 5.67 23.73 -8.79
N TYR A 380 4.97 23.80 -9.93
CA TYR A 380 4.89 24.99 -10.77
C TYR A 380 4.35 26.21 -10.01
N PHE A 381 3.32 26.03 -9.18
CA PHE A 381 2.78 27.11 -8.35
C PHE A 381 3.77 27.51 -7.26
N LEU A 382 4.37 26.54 -6.57
CA LEU A 382 5.32 26.80 -5.48
C LEU A 382 6.58 27.53 -5.95
N GLU A 383 7.09 27.22 -7.15
CA GLU A 383 8.23 27.92 -7.76
C GLU A 383 7.92 29.39 -8.06
N LYS A 384 6.72 29.70 -8.58
CA LYS A 384 6.25 31.09 -8.76
C LYS A 384 6.13 31.85 -7.44
N VAL A 385 5.76 31.17 -6.35
CA VAL A 385 5.68 31.81 -5.02
C VAL A 385 7.07 32.13 -4.48
N GLU A 386 8.08 31.28 -4.72
CA GLU A 386 9.46 31.51 -4.26
C GLU A 386 10.17 32.65 -4.99
N GLU A 387 9.85 32.89 -6.26
CA GLU A 387 10.55 33.87 -7.09
C GLU A 387 10.43 35.30 -6.52
N SER A 388 11.57 35.92 -6.17
CA SER A 388 11.65 37.30 -5.65
C SER A 388 10.73 37.56 -4.44
N ASN A 389 10.55 36.57 -3.56
CA ASN A 389 9.72 36.67 -2.35
C ASN A 389 10.58 36.85 -1.09
N GLU A 390 10.31 37.89 -0.30
CA GLU A 390 10.98 38.15 0.99
C GLU A 390 10.14 37.68 2.19
N ASN A 391 8.91 37.24 1.95
CA ASN A 391 7.98 36.79 2.99
C ASN A 391 8.41 35.43 3.56
N SER A 392 9.07 35.45 4.72
CA SER A 392 9.62 34.26 5.36
C SER A 392 8.57 33.17 5.67
N LYS A 393 7.32 33.56 5.98
CA LYS A 393 6.23 32.62 6.27
C LYS A 393 5.82 31.85 5.02
N GLN A 394 5.57 32.57 3.92
CA GLN A 394 5.24 31.93 2.64
C GLN A 394 6.36 30.98 2.20
N LEU A 395 7.63 31.40 2.33
CA LEU A 395 8.77 30.55 2.00
C LEU A 395 8.90 29.30 2.89
N ILE A 396 8.55 29.39 4.18
CA ILE A 396 8.51 28.21 5.06
C ILE A 396 7.38 27.26 4.65
N LYS A 397 6.18 27.80 4.35
CA LYS A 397 5.05 26.99 3.90
C LYS A 397 5.30 26.32 2.55
N VAL A 398 5.98 27.01 1.62
CA VAL A 398 6.44 26.38 0.36
C VAL A 398 7.34 25.19 0.67
N LYS A 399 8.30 25.32 1.59
CA LYS A 399 9.18 24.21 1.97
C LYS A 399 8.43 23.06 2.63
N GLU A 400 7.44 23.35 3.46
CA GLU A 400 6.55 22.34 4.06
C GLU A 400 5.80 21.53 2.99
N LEU A 401 5.15 22.21 2.04
CA LEU A 401 4.41 21.57 0.97
C LEU A 401 5.32 20.79 0.02
N LYS A 402 6.49 21.35 -0.35
CA LYS A 402 7.52 20.62 -1.11
C LYS A 402 8.01 19.39 -0.36
N ALA A 403 8.24 19.48 0.95
CA ALA A 403 8.67 18.32 1.75
C ALA A 403 7.63 17.21 1.75
N ALA A 404 6.34 17.54 1.91
CA ALA A 404 5.24 16.57 1.84
C ALA A 404 5.16 15.89 0.46
N LEU A 405 5.18 16.66 -0.62
CA LEU A 405 5.16 16.13 -1.99
C LEU A 405 6.39 15.25 -2.29
N SER A 406 7.58 15.70 -1.88
CA SER A 406 8.82 14.92 -2.05
C SER A 406 8.79 13.63 -1.24
N PHE A 407 8.21 13.64 -0.04
CA PHE A 407 8.00 12.43 0.75
C PHE A 407 7.07 11.44 0.02
N ARG A 408 5.93 11.91 -0.48
CA ARG A 408 4.95 11.07 -1.21
C ARG A 408 5.49 10.54 -2.54
N ASN A 409 6.40 11.25 -3.20
CA ASN A 409 7.13 10.79 -4.38
C ASN A 409 8.36 9.92 -4.07
N LYS A 410 8.51 9.42 -2.85
CA LYS A 410 9.66 8.60 -2.42
C LYS A 410 11.02 9.30 -2.54
N ARG A 411 11.08 10.64 -2.65
CA ARG A 411 12.30 11.46 -2.62
C ARG A 411 12.65 11.83 -1.18
N TYR A 412 12.84 10.81 -0.33
CA TYR A 412 12.95 10.97 1.12
C TYR A 412 14.14 11.84 1.57
N LYS A 413 15.23 11.85 0.79
CA LYS A 413 16.40 12.68 1.09
C LYS A 413 16.07 14.18 0.97
N GLU A 414 15.46 14.57 -0.14
CA GLU A 414 14.99 15.94 -0.39
C GLU A 414 13.96 16.36 0.67
N ALA A 415 13.00 15.48 0.99
CA ALA A 415 12.03 15.71 2.06
C ALA A 415 12.70 15.95 3.41
N SER A 416 13.73 15.16 3.76
CA SER A 416 14.46 15.32 5.03
C SER A 416 15.20 16.66 5.13
N ASP A 417 15.83 17.11 4.04
CA ASP A 417 16.57 18.38 4.04
C ASP A 417 15.60 19.57 4.17
N LEU A 418 14.44 19.50 3.51
CA LEU A 418 13.37 20.50 3.63
C LEU A 418 12.74 20.51 5.03
N TYR A 419 12.35 19.35 5.57
CA TYR A 419 11.78 19.25 6.93
C TYR A 419 12.78 19.70 8.00
N SER A 420 14.08 19.50 7.81
CA SER A 420 15.10 20.03 8.73
C SER A 420 15.09 21.56 8.78
N ILE A 421 14.87 22.23 7.65
CA ILE A 421 14.77 23.70 7.60
C ILE A 421 13.48 24.16 8.29
N VAL A 422 12.36 23.48 8.03
CA VAL A 422 11.07 23.81 8.65
C VAL A 422 11.13 23.62 10.17
N TYR A 423 11.66 22.49 10.64
CA TYR A 423 11.81 22.17 12.06
C TYR A 423 12.64 23.21 12.83
N GLN A 424 13.70 23.76 12.21
CA GLN A 424 14.54 24.78 12.83
C GLN A 424 13.89 26.16 12.93
N LYS A 425 12.91 26.46 12.05
CA LYS A 425 12.33 27.79 11.91
C LYS A 425 10.96 27.96 12.56
N VAL A 426 10.28 26.87 12.92
CA VAL A 426 8.94 26.92 13.51
C VAL A 426 9.03 26.82 15.04
N GLU A 427 8.40 27.77 15.74
CA GLU A 427 8.32 27.79 17.21
C GLU A 427 7.01 27.18 17.76
N SER A 428 6.07 26.79 16.88
CA SER A 428 4.72 26.35 17.24
C SER A 428 4.62 24.89 17.73
N GLU A 429 3.45 24.50 18.23
CA GLU A 429 3.10 23.13 18.66
C GLU A 429 3.29 22.08 17.55
N ARG A 430 3.23 22.47 16.27
CA ARG A 430 3.51 21.61 15.11
C ARG A 430 4.98 21.21 14.98
N LYS A 431 5.89 21.81 15.75
CA LYS A 431 7.31 21.45 15.78
C LYS A 431 7.51 19.95 16.07
N GLU A 432 6.64 19.33 16.87
CA GLU A 432 6.67 17.88 17.10
C GLU A 432 6.25 17.06 15.88
N GLN A 433 5.25 17.52 15.11
CA GLN A 433 4.84 16.88 13.86
C GLN A 433 5.96 16.95 12.81
N TYR A 434 6.59 18.13 12.64
CA TYR A 434 7.71 18.27 11.72
C TYR A 434 8.94 17.47 12.16
N PHE A 435 9.19 17.38 13.48
CA PHE A 435 10.21 16.48 14.02
C PHE A 435 9.93 15.03 13.63
N ASN A 436 8.71 14.54 13.86
CA ASN A 436 8.33 13.17 13.49
C ASN A 436 8.52 12.94 11.98
N ASN A 437 8.01 13.83 11.12
CA ASN A 437 8.15 13.71 9.66
C ASN A 437 9.62 13.73 9.20
N LEU A 438 10.46 14.55 9.85
CA LEU A 438 11.91 14.58 9.64
C LEU A 438 12.55 13.23 10.01
N ILE A 439 12.26 12.69 11.19
CA ILE A 439 12.79 11.39 11.64
C ILE A 439 12.36 10.27 10.69
N TYR A 440 11.08 10.21 10.31
CA TYR A 440 10.59 9.24 9.33
C TYR A 440 11.30 9.36 7.98
N SER A 441 11.51 10.58 7.48
CA SER A 441 12.25 10.81 6.23
C SER A 441 13.70 10.33 6.33
N LEU A 442 14.36 10.60 7.47
CA LEU A 442 15.73 10.15 7.75
C LEU A 442 15.85 8.63 7.84
N TYR A 443 14.83 7.94 8.37
CA TYR A 443 14.79 6.48 8.40
C TYR A 443 14.71 5.90 6.99
N LEU A 444 13.81 6.45 6.16
CA LEU A 444 13.60 5.96 4.80
C LEU A 444 14.79 6.25 3.87
N CYS A 445 15.52 7.36 4.09
CA CYS A 445 16.77 7.65 3.37
C CYS A 445 18.04 7.07 4.04
N LYS A 446 17.90 6.35 5.17
CA LYS A 446 18.97 5.66 5.90
C LYS A 446 20.06 6.59 6.48
N GLU A 447 19.73 7.83 6.81
CA GLU A 447 20.67 8.79 7.44
C GLU A 447 20.70 8.67 8.98
N TRP A 448 21.19 7.53 9.46
CA TRP A 448 21.11 7.15 10.88
C TRP A 448 21.84 8.10 11.84
N SER A 449 23.02 8.64 11.47
CA SER A 449 23.78 9.50 12.40
C SER A 449 23.10 10.84 12.67
N LYS A 450 22.42 11.41 11.67
CA LYS A 450 21.63 12.63 11.85
C LYS A 450 20.41 12.37 12.71
N ALA A 451 19.71 11.27 12.48
CA ALA A 451 18.58 10.86 13.31
C ALA A 451 19.01 10.64 14.77
N GLU A 452 20.14 9.95 15.01
CA GLU A 452 20.69 9.75 16.35
C GLU A 452 20.93 11.08 17.08
N LYS A 453 21.61 12.02 16.41
CA LYS A 453 21.93 13.33 17.00
C LYS A 453 20.65 14.10 17.37
N LEU A 454 19.70 14.21 16.44
CA LEU A 454 18.45 14.95 16.65
C LEU A 454 17.60 14.34 17.77
N ILE A 455 17.49 13.02 17.81
CA ILE A 455 16.71 12.33 18.85
C ILE A 455 17.37 12.49 20.23
N LYS A 456 18.71 12.39 20.32
CA LYS A 456 19.44 12.64 21.58
C LYS A 456 19.24 14.06 22.11
N GLU A 457 19.34 15.05 21.23
CA GLU A 457 19.08 16.46 21.58
C GLU A 457 17.65 16.59 22.11
N LYS A 458 16.67 16.01 21.40
CA LYS A 458 15.25 16.05 21.80
C LYS A 458 14.97 15.37 23.15
N ILE A 459 15.55 14.19 23.40
CA ILE A 459 15.41 13.49 24.69
C ILE A 459 16.01 14.32 25.83
N SER A 460 17.12 15.02 25.56
CA SER A 460 17.79 15.88 26.55
C SER A 460 16.97 17.12 26.89
N GLU A 461 16.25 17.69 25.91
CA GLU A 461 15.31 18.79 26.13
C GLU A 461 14.07 18.37 26.91
N ARG A 462 13.41 17.28 26.48
CA ARG A 462 12.20 16.74 27.12
C ARG A 462 12.15 15.23 26.93
N PHE A 463 12.17 14.50 28.05
CA PHE A 463 12.04 13.05 28.02
C PHE A 463 10.68 12.64 27.45
N ASN A 464 10.69 11.82 26.42
CA ASN A 464 9.53 11.15 25.83
C ASN A 464 9.91 9.70 25.56
N PHE A 465 9.10 8.75 26.03
CA PHE A 465 9.37 7.32 25.88
C PHE A 465 9.42 6.90 24.41
N LYS A 466 8.56 7.48 23.55
CA LYS A 466 8.56 7.22 22.11
C LYS A 466 9.90 7.62 21.46
N ASN A 467 10.44 8.79 21.79
CA ASN A 467 11.73 9.24 21.27
C ASN A 467 12.87 8.30 21.71
N LEU A 468 12.77 7.67 22.88
CA LEU A 468 13.71 6.66 23.33
C LEU A 468 13.60 5.36 22.50
N LEU A 469 12.40 4.92 22.14
CA LEU A 469 12.19 3.79 21.23
C LEU A 469 12.74 4.12 19.83
N ASP A 470 12.48 5.32 19.32
CA ASP A 470 13.04 5.82 18.06
C ASP A 470 14.58 5.79 18.09
N LEU A 471 15.21 6.19 19.20
CA LEU A 471 16.66 6.07 19.37
C LEU A 471 17.13 4.61 19.34
N GLY A 472 16.40 3.71 20.00
CA GLY A 472 16.66 2.26 19.96
C GLY A 472 16.56 1.70 18.54
N ARG A 473 15.55 2.11 17.76
CA ARG A 473 15.40 1.75 16.35
C ARG A 473 16.56 2.26 15.50
N VAL A 474 17.02 3.50 15.72
CA VAL A 474 18.20 4.04 15.01
C VAL A 474 19.42 3.18 15.28
N TYR A 475 19.67 2.81 16.54
CA TYR A 475 20.81 1.95 16.88
C TYR A 475 20.74 0.55 16.29
N LEU A 476 19.55 -0.07 16.25
CA LEU A 476 19.39 -1.34 15.56
C LEU A 476 19.70 -1.23 14.06
N ASN A 477 19.14 -0.23 13.40
CA ASN A 477 19.30 -0.04 11.95
C ASN A 477 20.71 0.45 11.56
N SER A 478 21.41 1.14 12.46
CA SER A 478 22.83 1.51 12.29
C SER A 478 23.81 0.37 12.59
N LYS A 479 23.30 -0.84 12.91
CA LYS A 479 24.08 -2.03 13.29
C LYS A 479 24.84 -1.88 14.61
N GLU A 480 24.29 -1.14 15.55
CA GLU A 480 24.82 -0.94 16.91
C GLU A 480 23.87 -1.50 18.00
N PRO A 481 23.49 -2.80 17.97
CA PRO A 481 22.49 -3.36 18.88
C PRO A 481 22.89 -3.30 20.36
N GLY A 482 24.19 -3.23 20.67
CA GLY A 482 24.69 -3.02 22.03
C GLY A 482 24.27 -1.66 22.61
N LYS A 483 24.28 -0.60 21.80
CA LYS A 483 23.84 0.73 22.24
C LYS A 483 22.32 0.77 22.42
N ALA A 484 21.58 0.12 21.53
CA ALA A 484 20.12 -0.04 21.66
C ALA A 484 19.78 -0.71 23.00
N LEU A 485 20.43 -1.84 23.30
CA LEU A 485 20.23 -2.60 24.54
C LEU A 485 20.49 -1.73 25.78
N LEU A 486 21.65 -1.05 25.85
CA LEU A 486 22.01 -0.21 26.98
C LEU A 486 21.01 0.94 27.23
N VAL A 487 20.50 1.55 26.16
CA VAL A 487 19.49 2.61 26.28
C VAL A 487 18.17 2.05 26.80
N LEU A 488 17.72 0.90 26.30
CA LEU A 488 16.45 0.29 26.73
C LEU A 488 16.51 -0.23 28.18
N GLU A 489 17.62 -0.86 28.58
CA GLU A 489 17.82 -1.37 29.94
C GLU A 489 17.82 -0.22 30.96
N LYS A 490 18.44 0.92 30.63
CA LYS A 490 18.48 2.10 31.51
C LYS A 490 17.09 2.62 31.91
N TYR A 491 16.08 2.39 31.08
CA TYR A 491 14.71 2.88 31.32
C TYR A 491 13.66 1.76 31.41
N LYS A 492 14.09 0.52 31.72
CA LYS A 492 13.22 -0.64 31.84
C LYS A 492 12.06 -0.44 32.82
N ASP A 493 12.31 0.24 33.95
CA ASP A 493 11.29 0.48 34.98
C ASP A 493 10.12 1.35 34.52
N ARG A 494 10.28 2.08 33.40
CA ARG A 494 9.24 2.98 32.85
C ARG A 494 8.26 2.29 31.91
N VAL A 495 8.54 1.05 31.51
CA VAL A 495 7.77 0.29 30.51
C VAL A 495 6.36 -0.03 31.02
N ASN A 496 6.23 -0.45 32.27
CA ASN A 496 4.96 -0.92 32.83
C ASN A 496 3.84 0.12 32.78
N ASN A 497 4.21 1.41 32.83
CA ASN A 497 3.29 2.55 32.84
C ASN A 497 2.94 3.06 31.42
N GLN A 498 3.43 2.42 30.36
CA GLN A 498 3.16 2.84 28.98
C GLN A 498 1.94 2.14 28.39
N ASP A 499 1.39 2.74 27.33
CA ASP A 499 0.38 2.07 26.52
C ASP A 499 0.94 0.79 25.86
N ILE A 500 0.02 -0.08 25.46
CA ILE A 500 0.36 -1.39 24.89
C ILE A 500 1.17 -1.27 23.58
N ASN A 501 0.97 -0.24 22.76
CA ASN A 501 1.71 -0.07 21.50
C ASN A 501 3.20 0.16 21.80
N LEU A 502 3.48 1.09 22.72
CA LEU A 502 4.84 1.43 23.14
C LEU A 502 5.50 0.26 23.89
N LYS A 503 4.73 -0.55 24.64
CA LYS A 503 5.24 -1.78 25.27
C LYS A 503 5.64 -2.83 24.23
N VAL A 504 4.77 -3.14 23.26
CA VAL A 504 5.07 -4.06 22.15
C VAL A 504 6.36 -3.60 21.48
N GLU A 505 6.42 -2.34 21.08
CA GLU A 505 7.58 -1.77 20.40
C GLU A 505 8.87 -1.87 21.24
N TYR A 506 8.81 -1.54 22.53
CA TYR A 506 9.94 -1.69 23.46
C TYR A 506 10.48 -3.13 23.45
N TYR A 507 9.61 -4.11 23.64
CA TYR A 507 10.02 -5.51 23.70
C TYR A 507 10.52 -6.04 22.35
N LEU A 508 9.98 -5.56 21.23
CA LEU A 508 10.50 -5.92 19.89
C LEU A 508 11.90 -5.38 19.66
N ILE A 509 12.18 -4.13 20.04
CA ILE A 509 13.54 -3.55 19.91
C ILE A 509 14.50 -4.28 20.86
N MET A 510 14.07 -4.60 22.09
CA MET A 510 14.86 -5.37 23.06
C MET A 510 15.19 -6.77 22.53
N LEU A 511 14.18 -7.51 22.05
CA LEU A 511 14.32 -8.84 21.48
C LEU A 511 15.28 -8.82 20.28
N ASN A 512 15.10 -7.88 19.35
CA ASN A 512 15.99 -7.74 18.19
C ASN A 512 17.43 -7.42 18.62
N SER A 513 17.62 -6.58 19.64
CA SER A 513 18.94 -6.24 20.16
C SER A 513 19.65 -7.47 20.73
N LEU A 514 18.96 -8.26 21.57
CA LEU A 514 19.50 -9.49 22.13
C LEU A 514 19.77 -10.55 21.05
N PHE A 515 18.87 -10.67 20.07
CA PHE A 515 19.02 -11.60 18.95
C PHE A 515 20.26 -11.27 18.11
N PHE A 516 20.45 -10.00 17.71
CA PHE A 516 21.62 -9.58 16.94
C PHE A 516 22.93 -9.68 17.73
N LEU A 517 22.88 -9.56 19.05
CA LEU A 517 24.03 -9.78 19.94
C LEU A 517 24.27 -11.27 20.24
N THR A 518 23.45 -12.19 19.72
CA THR A 518 23.52 -13.64 19.99
C THR A 518 23.42 -14.00 21.48
N LYS A 519 22.72 -13.16 22.26
CA LYS A 519 22.49 -13.33 23.70
C LYS A 519 21.30 -14.26 23.97
N HIS A 520 21.45 -15.54 23.61
CA HIS A 520 20.34 -16.51 23.63
C HIS A 520 19.76 -16.76 25.02
N LYS A 521 20.60 -16.75 26.07
CA LYS A 521 20.16 -16.97 27.45
C LYS A 521 19.26 -15.82 27.91
N GLU A 522 19.72 -14.59 27.74
CA GLU A 522 18.99 -13.38 28.10
C GLU A 522 17.71 -13.22 27.28
N LEU A 523 17.72 -13.64 26.01
CA LEU A 523 16.54 -13.65 25.17
C LEU A 523 15.48 -14.63 25.69
N THR A 524 15.90 -15.84 26.11
CA THR A 524 14.99 -16.84 26.69
C THR A 524 14.44 -16.37 28.03
N GLU A 525 15.28 -15.72 28.85
CA GLU A 525 14.86 -15.11 30.12
C GLU A 525 13.86 -13.97 29.88
N LEU A 526 14.08 -13.12 28.88
CA LEU A 526 13.16 -12.04 28.51
C LEU A 526 11.79 -12.58 28.12
N ILE A 527 11.72 -13.59 27.25
CA ILE A 527 10.46 -14.21 26.81
C ILE A 527 9.71 -14.79 28.03
N LYS A 528 10.40 -15.56 28.87
CA LYS A 528 9.81 -16.11 30.09
C LYS A 528 9.31 -15.01 31.03
N CYS A 529 10.06 -13.92 31.18
CA CYS A 529 9.61 -12.78 31.99
C CYS A 529 8.31 -12.21 31.44
N ILE A 530 8.22 -11.94 30.14
CA ILE A 530 7.02 -11.38 29.50
C ILE A 530 5.83 -12.34 29.68
N GLU A 531 6.02 -13.65 29.48
CA GLU A 531 4.97 -14.66 29.69
C GLU A 531 4.42 -14.70 31.12
N HIS A 532 5.24 -14.34 32.12
CA HIS A 532 4.83 -14.35 33.53
C HIS A 532 4.32 -12.99 34.02
N SER A 533 4.87 -11.88 33.50
CA SER A 533 4.64 -10.53 34.04
C SER A 533 3.68 -9.67 33.22
N GLU A 534 3.40 -10.04 31.97
CA GLU A 534 2.56 -9.25 31.06
C GLU A 534 1.29 -10.01 30.65
N SER A 535 0.38 -9.32 29.94
CA SER A 535 -0.84 -9.94 29.41
C SER A 535 -0.52 -11.09 28.44
N VAL A 536 -1.38 -12.11 28.42
CA VAL A 536 -1.28 -13.26 27.50
C VAL A 536 -1.17 -12.77 26.05
N GLU A 537 -1.94 -11.77 25.66
CA GLU A 537 -1.92 -11.25 24.30
C GLU A 537 -0.58 -10.59 23.94
N LEU A 538 0.03 -9.81 24.84
CA LEU A 538 1.36 -9.25 24.62
C LEU A 538 2.42 -10.36 24.50
N ALA A 539 2.36 -11.36 25.36
CA ALA A 539 3.27 -12.50 25.31
C ALA A 539 3.15 -13.27 24.00
N GLU A 540 1.92 -13.52 23.52
CA GLU A 540 1.66 -14.15 22.23
C GLU A 540 2.23 -13.32 21.07
N ILE A 541 2.06 -11.98 21.08
CA ILE A 541 2.68 -11.10 20.06
C ILE A 541 4.20 -11.30 20.05
N ILE A 542 4.87 -11.09 21.19
CA ILE A 542 6.34 -11.15 21.26
C ILE A 542 6.85 -12.55 20.89
N ASN A 543 6.16 -13.61 21.30
CA ASN A 543 6.46 -14.98 20.90
C ASN A 543 6.27 -15.23 19.40
N GLY A 544 5.23 -14.66 18.78
CA GLY A 544 5.03 -14.73 17.33
C GLY A 544 6.18 -14.06 16.57
N TYR A 545 6.60 -12.87 17.02
CA TYR A 545 7.76 -12.18 16.45
C TYR A 545 9.07 -12.93 16.65
N TYR A 546 9.27 -13.54 17.82
CA TYR A 546 10.42 -14.40 18.06
C TYR A 546 10.44 -15.60 17.10
N SER A 547 9.28 -16.23 16.92
CA SER A 547 9.10 -17.39 16.03
C SER A 547 9.45 -17.04 14.58
N ILE A 548 9.04 -15.86 14.08
CA ILE A 548 9.52 -15.33 12.78
C ILE A 548 11.05 -15.26 12.73
N ARG A 549 11.71 -14.76 13.79
CA ARG A 549 13.18 -14.59 13.82
C ARG A 549 13.93 -15.90 13.76
N ILE A 550 13.40 -16.96 14.35
CA ILE A 550 13.98 -18.31 14.29
C ILE A 550 13.45 -19.15 13.11
N SER A 551 12.60 -18.56 12.25
CA SER A 551 11.95 -19.24 11.12
C SER A 551 11.04 -20.40 11.51
N ASP A 552 10.43 -20.34 12.69
CA ASP A 552 9.36 -21.25 13.12
C ASP A 552 8.01 -20.66 12.71
N TRP A 553 7.61 -20.93 11.46
CA TRP A 553 6.41 -20.35 10.87
C TRP A 553 5.12 -20.87 11.48
N ASP A 554 5.08 -22.13 11.91
CA ASP A 554 3.89 -22.74 12.52
C ASP A 554 3.55 -22.07 13.85
N SER A 555 4.58 -21.90 14.71
CA SER A 555 4.41 -21.16 15.96
C SER A 555 4.03 -19.70 15.67
N ALA A 556 4.70 -19.03 14.72
CA ALA A 556 4.38 -17.64 14.38
C ALA A 556 2.90 -17.48 13.97
N ILE A 557 2.41 -18.32 13.06
CA ILE A 557 1.02 -18.28 12.58
C ILE A 557 0.05 -18.51 13.74
N LEU A 558 0.27 -19.57 14.54
CA LEU A 558 -0.60 -19.88 15.69
C LEU A 558 -0.68 -18.70 16.67
N LYS A 559 0.46 -18.12 17.02
CA LYS A 559 0.56 -17.00 17.97
C LYS A 559 -0.16 -15.76 17.45
N PHE A 560 0.04 -15.39 16.18
CA PHE A 560 -0.62 -14.22 15.60
C PHE A 560 -2.13 -14.41 15.40
N GLU A 561 -2.58 -15.61 14.99
CA GLU A 561 -4.00 -15.93 14.87
C GLU A 561 -4.73 -15.85 16.23
N ASN A 562 -4.08 -16.23 17.32
CA ASN A 562 -4.64 -16.14 18.68
C ASN A 562 -4.92 -14.70 19.15
N VAL A 563 -4.24 -13.70 18.57
CA VAL A 563 -4.32 -12.30 18.99
C VAL A 563 -4.97 -11.37 17.96
N GLN A 564 -5.17 -11.84 16.74
CA GLN A 564 -5.84 -11.08 15.68
C GLN A 564 -7.23 -10.62 16.15
N GLY A 565 -7.53 -9.34 15.93
CA GLY A 565 -8.82 -8.72 16.26
C GLY A 565 -9.01 -8.35 17.73
N LYS A 566 -8.06 -8.64 18.63
CA LYS A 566 -8.14 -8.30 20.06
C LYS A 566 -7.61 -6.91 20.42
N PHE A 567 -6.89 -6.26 19.52
CA PHE A 567 -6.25 -4.96 19.73
C PHE A 567 -6.89 -3.83 18.94
N ASN A 568 -6.47 -2.59 19.24
CA ASN A 568 -6.81 -1.42 18.44
C ASN A 568 -6.42 -1.62 16.96
N SER A 569 -6.98 -0.79 16.07
CA SER A 569 -6.82 -0.93 14.62
C SER A 569 -5.35 -0.86 14.15
N ILE A 570 -4.46 -0.18 14.88
CA ILE A 570 -3.07 0.04 14.47
C ILE A 570 -2.24 -1.21 14.74
N ILE A 571 -2.23 -1.72 15.98
CA ILE A 571 -1.53 -2.97 16.31
C ILE A 571 -2.07 -4.10 15.44
N ASN A 572 -3.40 -4.17 15.28
CA ASN A 572 -3.99 -5.24 14.50
C ASN A 572 -3.53 -5.23 13.03
N GLN A 573 -3.30 -4.05 12.43
CA GLN A 573 -2.74 -3.96 11.07
C GLN A 573 -1.29 -4.47 11.00
N GLU A 574 -0.44 -4.07 11.94
CA GLU A 574 0.95 -4.55 11.99
C GLU A 574 1.01 -6.07 12.19
N LEU A 575 0.20 -6.62 13.10
CA LEU A 575 0.12 -8.06 13.33
C LEU A 575 -0.32 -8.82 12.08
N LEU A 576 -1.33 -8.32 11.38
CA LEU A 576 -1.80 -8.92 10.13
C LEU A 576 -0.72 -8.92 9.05
N ILE A 577 0.10 -7.87 8.95
CA ILE A 577 1.24 -7.84 8.01
C ILE A 577 2.27 -8.93 8.36
N HIS A 578 2.59 -9.12 9.64
CA HIS A 578 3.50 -10.19 10.07
C HIS A 578 2.91 -11.59 9.89
N LEU A 579 1.61 -11.74 10.11
CA LEU A 579 0.88 -12.98 9.82
C LEU A 579 0.94 -13.30 8.33
N VAL A 580 0.71 -12.31 7.45
CA VAL A 580 0.83 -12.48 5.99
C VAL A 580 2.23 -12.95 5.60
N ASP A 581 3.30 -12.34 6.13
CA ASP A 581 4.67 -12.79 5.85
C ASP A 581 4.88 -14.25 6.29
N ALA A 582 4.47 -14.60 7.52
CA ALA A 582 4.59 -15.98 8.02
C ALA A 582 3.80 -16.99 7.15
N LEU A 583 2.57 -16.66 6.75
CA LEU A 583 1.75 -17.50 5.86
C LEU A 583 2.39 -17.65 4.48
N MET A 584 2.92 -16.56 3.90
CA MET A 584 3.61 -16.58 2.61
C MET A 584 4.90 -17.41 2.63
N LYS A 585 5.64 -17.41 3.74
CA LYS A 585 6.84 -18.25 3.93
C LYS A 585 6.49 -19.73 4.07
N LYS A 586 5.39 -20.06 4.75
CA LYS A 586 4.90 -21.43 4.84
C LYS A 586 4.36 -21.95 3.49
N GLY A 587 3.61 -21.12 2.77
CA GLY A 587 3.33 -21.29 1.33
C GLY A 587 2.45 -22.47 0.92
N THR A 588 1.78 -23.11 1.88
CA THR A 588 0.77 -24.16 1.68
C THR A 588 -0.52 -23.56 1.09
N ALA A 589 -1.31 -24.33 0.33
CA ALA A 589 -2.52 -23.81 -0.33
C ALA A 589 -3.50 -23.13 0.65
N ASN A 590 -3.75 -23.76 1.81
CA ASN A 590 -4.66 -23.19 2.84
C ASN A 590 -4.13 -21.85 3.39
N GLU A 591 -2.82 -21.78 3.62
CA GLU A 591 -2.16 -20.57 4.10
C GLU A 591 -2.17 -19.46 3.04
N LEU A 592 -1.99 -19.79 1.76
CA LEU A 592 -2.12 -18.83 0.66
C LEU A 592 -3.57 -18.31 0.53
N GLU A 593 -4.58 -19.17 0.71
CA GLU A 593 -5.99 -18.73 0.76
C GLU A 593 -6.24 -17.74 1.91
N LYS A 594 -5.64 -17.99 3.08
CA LYS A 594 -5.68 -17.02 4.19
C LYS A 594 -5.04 -15.68 3.82
N VAL A 595 -3.90 -15.69 3.13
CA VAL A 595 -3.25 -14.45 2.64
C VAL A 595 -4.19 -13.65 1.74
N VAL A 596 -4.81 -14.31 0.76
CA VAL A 596 -5.77 -13.70 -0.18
C VAL A 596 -6.96 -13.09 0.56
N ASN A 597 -7.39 -13.68 1.68
CA ASN A 597 -8.48 -13.15 2.50
C ASN A 597 -8.05 -12.01 3.44
N ILE A 598 -6.82 -12.06 3.97
CA ILE A 598 -6.33 -11.09 4.96
C ILE A 598 -5.94 -9.77 4.28
N ILE A 599 -5.18 -9.80 3.18
CA ILE A 599 -4.62 -8.58 2.58
C ILE A 599 -5.69 -7.54 2.24
N PRO A 600 -6.84 -7.88 1.63
CA PRO A 600 -7.89 -6.91 1.32
C PRO A 600 -8.53 -6.26 2.55
N THR A 601 -8.34 -6.82 3.76
CA THR A 601 -8.83 -6.23 5.02
C THR A 601 -7.88 -5.18 5.61
N LEU A 602 -6.64 -5.09 5.10
CA LEU A 602 -5.66 -4.11 5.51
C LEU A 602 -5.96 -2.74 4.90
N LYS A 603 -5.99 -1.70 5.73
CA LYS A 603 -6.25 -0.33 5.26
C LYS A 603 -5.13 0.15 4.33
N GLY A 604 -5.49 0.69 3.18
CA GLY A 604 -4.57 1.27 2.20
C GLY A 604 -3.67 0.23 1.54
N TRP A 605 -4.03 -1.05 1.53
CA TRP A 605 -3.18 -2.12 0.99
C TRP A 605 -2.86 -1.94 -0.51
N LEU A 606 -3.78 -1.36 -1.29
CA LEU A 606 -3.57 -1.01 -2.70
C LEU A 606 -2.47 0.04 -2.91
N GLN A 607 -2.09 0.79 -1.88
CA GLN A 607 -1.00 1.75 -1.94
C GLN A 607 0.35 1.13 -1.54
N GLN A 608 0.33 -0.10 -1.02
CA GLN A 608 1.52 -0.79 -0.51
C GLN A 608 1.98 -1.85 -1.52
N GLU A 609 3.03 -1.51 -2.28
CA GLU A 609 3.57 -2.37 -3.35
C GLU A 609 3.89 -3.80 -2.87
N PHE A 610 4.38 -3.97 -1.64
CA PHE A 610 4.70 -5.29 -1.09
C PHE A 610 3.45 -6.13 -0.81
N LEU A 611 2.35 -5.52 -0.33
CA LEU A 611 1.08 -6.23 -0.12
C LEU A 611 0.44 -6.64 -1.45
N ILE A 612 0.48 -5.76 -2.47
CA ILE A 612 0.04 -6.14 -3.82
C ILE A 612 0.86 -7.33 -4.33
N LYS A 613 2.18 -7.27 -4.16
CA LYS A 613 3.08 -8.36 -4.58
C LYS A 613 2.71 -9.67 -3.89
N ASP A 614 2.54 -9.67 -2.57
CA ASP A 614 2.22 -10.89 -1.81
C ASP A 614 0.83 -11.43 -2.17
N TYR A 615 -0.16 -10.56 -2.34
CA TYR A 615 -1.51 -10.92 -2.80
C TYR A 615 -1.48 -11.58 -4.18
N VAL A 616 -0.82 -10.95 -5.16
CA VAL A 616 -0.71 -11.46 -6.53
C VAL A 616 0.11 -12.76 -6.57
N LEU A 617 1.18 -12.87 -5.78
CA LEU A 617 1.95 -14.11 -5.67
C LEU A 617 1.14 -15.24 -5.04
N ALA A 618 0.33 -14.96 -4.03
CA ALA A 618 -0.55 -15.96 -3.42
C ALA A 618 -1.55 -16.47 -4.45
N LEU A 619 -2.27 -15.57 -5.14
CA LEU A 619 -3.17 -15.93 -6.23
C LEU A 619 -2.46 -16.72 -7.34
N TYR A 620 -1.25 -16.32 -7.72
CA TYR A 620 -0.51 -16.95 -8.80
C TYR A 620 -0.11 -18.39 -8.44
N ARG A 621 0.32 -18.62 -7.19
CA ARG A 621 0.66 -19.95 -6.67
C ARG A 621 -0.57 -20.83 -6.44
N LEU A 622 -1.72 -20.22 -6.18
CA LEU A 622 -3.02 -20.89 -6.14
C LEU A 622 -3.59 -21.15 -7.55
N GLU A 623 -2.91 -20.70 -8.61
CA GLU A 623 -3.36 -20.77 -10.01
C GLU A 623 -4.69 -20.03 -10.26
N GLU A 624 -5.02 -19.04 -9.43
CA GLU A 624 -6.22 -18.19 -9.57
C GLU A 624 -5.98 -17.03 -10.56
N PHE A 625 -5.58 -17.37 -11.78
CA PHE A 625 -5.16 -16.40 -12.80
C PHE A 625 -6.29 -15.43 -13.19
N GLU A 626 -7.55 -15.87 -13.22
CA GLU A 626 -8.70 -15.01 -13.51
C GLU A 626 -8.82 -13.87 -12.49
N LYS A 627 -8.64 -14.15 -11.19
CA LYS A 627 -8.69 -13.11 -10.15
C LYS A 627 -7.55 -12.10 -10.31
N ILE A 628 -6.37 -12.54 -10.76
CA ILE A 628 -5.24 -11.62 -11.06
C ILE A 628 -5.59 -10.71 -12.23
N LEU A 629 -6.19 -11.26 -13.30
CA LEU A 629 -6.58 -10.48 -14.47
C LEU A 629 -7.70 -9.49 -14.13
N SER A 630 -8.75 -9.92 -13.43
CA SER A 630 -9.80 -9.03 -12.91
C SER A 630 -9.21 -7.93 -12.05
N PHE A 631 -8.33 -8.27 -11.11
CA PHE A 631 -7.64 -7.30 -10.26
C PHE A 631 -6.83 -6.27 -11.06
N TYR A 632 -6.12 -6.70 -12.11
CA TYR A 632 -5.36 -5.82 -12.99
C TYR A 632 -6.25 -4.82 -13.75
N TYR A 633 -7.33 -5.29 -14.36
CA TYR A 633 -8.22 -4.46 -15.17
C TYR A 633 -9.15 -3.57 -14.33
N GLU A 634 -9.74 -4.08 -13.24
CA GLU A 634 -10.67 -3.33 -12.38
C GLU A 634 -10.01 -2.15 -11.66
N ASN A 635 -8.75 -2.31 -11.28
CA ASN A 635 -7.99 -1.25 -10.60
C ASN A 635 -7.23 -0.35 -11.60
N GLU A 636 -7.37 -0.62 -12.90
CA GLU A 636 -6.71 0.11 -13.97
C GLU A 636 -5.20 0.28 -13.65
N PHE A 637 -4.55 -0.80 -13.19
CA PHE A 637 -3.12 -0.80 -12.86
C PHE A 637 -2.21 -0.66 -14.08
N GLU A 638 -2.81 -0.31 -15.22
CA GLU A 638 -2.38 -0.60 -16.57
C GLU A 638 -0.96 -0.09 -16.85
N TYR A 639 -0.42 0.83 -16.03
CA TYR A 639 0.93 1.35 -16.21
C TYR A 639 1.80 1.57 -14.93
N ASN A 640 1.38 1.24 -13.70
CA ASN A 640 2.15 1.69 -12.52
C ASN A 640 2.85 0.60 -11.69
N ASN A 641 2.37 -0.65 -11.69
CA ASN A 641 3.01 -1.73 -10.93
C ASN A 641 3.74 -2.71 -11.87
N LEU A 642 5.08 -2.59 -11.94
CA LEU A 642 5.91 -3.41 -12.83
C LEU A 642 5.78 -4.92 -12.52
N PHE A 643 5.69 -5.30 -11.24
CA PHE A 643 5.59 -6.70 -10.84
C PHE A 643 4.27 -7.32 -11.29
N LEU A 644 3.15 -6.64 -11.05
CA LEU A 644 1.84 -7.11 -11.52
C LEU A 644 1.80 -7.19 -13.05
N LEU A 645 2.37 -6.19 -13.75
CA LEU A 645 2.44 -6.17 -15.20
C LEU A 645 3.25 -7.36 -15.75
N GLU A 646 4.36 -7.72 -15.10
CA GLU A 646 5.16 -8.90 -15.43
C GLU A 646 4.36 -10.20 -15.26
N ILE A 647 3.64 -10.35 -14.14
CA ILE A 647 2.80 -11.53 -13.89
C ILE A 647 1.70 -11.65 -14.95
N VAL A 648 0.99 -10.55 -15.25
CA VAL A 648 -0.06 -10.53 -16.27
C VAL A 648 0.51 -10.85 -17.67
N ALA A 649 1.65 -10.27 -18.04
CA ALA A 649 2.32 -10.57 -19.30
C ALA A 649 2.70 -12.05 -19.42
N ASN A 650 3.17 -12.65 -18.32
CA ASN A 650 3.52 -14.08 -18.25
C ASN A 650 2.28 -14.99 -18.30
N ILE A 651 1.17 -14.61 -17.67
CA ILE A 651 -0.11 -15.34 -17.77
C ILE A 651 -0.53 -15.42 -19.25
N TYR A 652 -0.54 -14.30 -19.96
CA TYR A 652 -0.86 -14.27 -21.39
C TYR A 652 0.18 -15.01 -22.25
N TYR A 653 1.47 -14.88 -21.94
CA TYR A 653 2.54 -15.60 -22.64
C TYR A 653 2.35 -17.13 -22.54
N ASN A 654 2.11 -17.62 -21.33
CA ASN A 654 1.88 -19.04 -21.05
C ASN A 654 0.60 -19.56 -21.71
N SER A 655 -0.43 -18.71 -21.77
CA SER A 655 -1.68 -18.98 -22.48
C SER A 655 -1.57 -18.86 -24.00
N LYS A 656 -0.36 -18.64 -24.53
CA LYS A 656 -0.09 -18.45 -25.96
C LYS A 656 -0.83 -17.25 -26.55
N TRP A 657 -1.20 -16.25 -25.76
CA TRP A 657 -1.78 -15.01 -26.25
C TRP A 657 -0.68 -13.97 -26.50
N PHE A 658 0.19 -14.28 -27.47
CA PHE A 658 1.42 -13.52 -27.69
C PHE A 658 1.19 -12.07 -28.12
N GLU A 659 0.05 -11.74 -28.74
CA GLU A 659 -0.28 -10.36 -29.11
C GLU A 659 -0.38 -9.45 -27.86
N ILE A 660 -1.23 -9.82 -26.90
CA ILE A 660 -1.40 -9.08 -25.63
C ILE A 660 -0.08 -9.07 -24.86
N SER A 661 0.54 -10.24 -24.71
CA SER A 661 1.80 -10.37 -23.99
C SER A 661 2.93 -9.51 -24.59
N SER A 662 3.01 -9.42 -25.93
CA SER A 662 4.02 -8.60 -26.62
C SER A 662 3.88 -7.11 -26.30
N ASN A 663 2.65 -6.59 -26.29
CA ASN A 663 2.38 -5.19 -25.94
C ASN A 663 2.84 -4.89 -24.51
N LEU A 664 2.57 -5.79 -23.57
CA LEU A 664 2.95 -5.61 -22.16
C LEU A 664 4.47 -5.67 -21.98
N PHE A 665 5.16 -6.61 -22.64
CA PHE A 665 6.63 -6.68 -22.62
C PHE A 665 7.28 -5.46 -23.27
N GLU A 666 6.73 -4.92 -24.36
CA GLU A 666 7.22 -3.69 -24.97
C GLU A 666 7.09 -2.49 -24.01
N VAL A 667 5.95 -2.35 -23.34
CA VAL A 667 5.73 -1.31 -22.33
C VAL A 667 6.73 -1.42 -21.18
N MET A 668 6.98 -2.64 -20.68
CA MET A 668 7.97 -2.88 -19.62
C MET A 668 9.39 -2.53 -20.07
N TYR A 669 9.78 -2.92 -21.29
CA TYR A 669 11.08 -2.56 -21.84
C TYR A 669 11.24 -1.04 -21.98
N ARG A 670 10.23 -0.33 -22.52
CA ARG A 670 10.29 1.14 -22.63
C ARG A 670 10.51 1.82 -21.26
N LYS A 671 9.95 1.27 -20.19
CA LYS A 671 10.07 1.80 -18.82
C LYS A 671 11.39 1.46 -18.13
N THR A 672 11.88 0.24 -18.31
CA THR A 672 13.02 -0.30 -17.53
C THR A 672 14.32 -0.33 -18.32
N GLN A 673 14.24 -0.38 -19.64
CA GLN A 673 15.34 -0.69 -20.56
C GLN A 673 16.00 -2.05 -20.26
N ASP A 674 15.30 -2.95 -19.56
CA ASP A 674 15.81 -4.29 -19.24
C ASP A 674 15.66 -5.24 -20.45
N ILE A 675 16.79 -5.79 -20.90
CA ILE A 675 16.89 -6.66 -22.08
C ILE A 675 16.01 -7.92 -21.97
N LYS A 676 15.71 -8.38 -20.75
CA LYS A 676 14.81 -9.53 -20.51
C LYS A 676 13.45 -9.31 -21.17
N TYR A 677 12.88 -8.12 -21.01
CA TYR A 677 11.57 -7.82 -21.60
C TYR A 677 11.65 -7.65 -23.12
N LEU A 678 12.76 -7.10 -23.65
CA LEU A 678 12.97 -7.01 -25.09
C LEU A 678 13.14 -8.41 -25.71
N ALA A 679 13.79 -9.34 -25.00
CA ALA A 679 13.93 -10.74 -25.40
C ALA A 679 12.56 -11.45 -25.45
N TYR A 680 11.74 -11.35 -24.41
CA TYR A 680 10.38 -11.92 -24.41
C TYR A 680 9.49 -11.29 -25.48
N TYR A 681 9.58 -9.97 -25.68
CA TYR A 681 8.91 -9.29 -26.78
C TYR A 681 9.32 -9.86 -28.15
N SER A 682 10.63 -10.08 -28.35
CA SER A 682 11.16 -10.67 -29.58
C SER A 682 10.65 -12.10 -29.80
N SER A 683 10.64 -12.92 -28.73
CA SER A 683 10.06 -14.27 -28.76
C SER A 683 8.58 -14.24 -29.16
N CYS A 684 7.78 -13.33 -28.60
CA CYS A 684 6.39 -13.13 -29.02
C CYS A 684 6.27 -12.76 -30.50
N LEU A 685 7.11 -11.86 -31.02
CA LEU A 685 7.10 -11.48 -32.44
C LEU A 685 7.38 -12.68 -33.35
N TYR A 686 8.30 -13.56 -32.97
CA TYR A 686 8.58 -14.78 -33.72
C TYR A 686 7.36 -15.71 -33.73
N GLN A 687 6.75 -15.95 -32.56
CA GLN A 687 5.55 -16.79 -32.45
C GLN A 687 4.35 -16.23 -33.22
N LEU A 688 4.24 -14.91 -33.32
CA LEU A 688 3.22 -14.24 -34.12
C LEU A 688 3.48 -14.33 -35.64
N GLY A 689 4.64 -14.83 -36.06
CA GLY A 689 5.03 -14.98 -37.47
C GLY A 689 5.77 -13.77 -38.06
N TYR A 690 6.45 -12.98 -37.24
CA TYR A 690 7.24 -11.80 -37.65
C TYR A 690 8.75 -11.97 -37.41
N PRO A 691 9.43 -12.90 -38.10
CA PRO A 691 10.83 -13.25 -37.85
C PRO A 691 11.81 -12.10 -38.09
N GLU A 692 11.58 -11.26 -39.11
CA GLU A 692 12.46 -10.13 -39.42
C GLU A 692 12.47 -9.09 -38.30
N LYS A 693 11.27 -8.72 -37.80
CA LYS A 693 11.14 -7.81 -36.66
C LYS A 693 11.74 -8.40 -35.40
N CYS A 694 11.56 -9.70 -35.18
CA CYS A 694 12.20 -10.41 -34.08
C CYS A 694 13.73 -10.28 -34.15
N LEU A 695 14.35 -10.63 -35.29
CA LEU A 695 15.80 -10.55 -35.48
C LEU A 695 16.33 -9.12 -35.32
N GLU A 696 15.61 -8.11 -35.80
CA GLU A 696 15.95 -6.70 -35.58
C GLU A 696 16.07 -6.38 -34.08
N LYS A 697 15.12 -6.85 -33.26
CA LYS A 697 15.15 -6.61 -31.81
C LYS A 697 16.23 -7.41 -31.10
N LEU A 698 16.50 -8.65 -31.52
CA LEU A 698 17.62 -9.42 -30.98
C LEU A 698 18.97 -8.77 -31.28
N LEU A 699 19.15 -8.21 -32.49
CA LEU A 699 20.36 -7.44 -32.83
C LEU A 699 20.52 -6.18 -31.97
N LEU A 700 19.42 -5.53 -31.58
CA LEU A 700 19.48 -4.42 -30.61
C LEU A 700 19.99 -4.90 -29.25
N ILE A 701 19.54 -6.05 -28.76
CA ILE A 701 20.04 -6.65 -27.51
C ILE A 701 21.53 -6.99 -27.65
N GLU A 702 21.95 -7.62 -28.76
CA GLU A 702 23.36 -7.94 -29.01
C GLU A 702 24.26 -6.70 -28.90
N ASN A 703 23.82 -5.58 -29.45
CA ASN A 703 24.55 -4.33 -29.41
C ASN A 703 24.64 -3.75 -27.99
N GLN A 704 23.62 -3.92 -27.16
CA GLN A 704 23.60 -3.42 -25.78
C GLN A 704 24.54 -4.21 -24.85
N ILE A 705 24.68 -5.52 -25.06
CA ILE A 705 25.49 -6.38 -24.19
C ILE A 705 26.95 -6.55 -24.65
N LYS A 706 27.34 -5.95 -25.78
CA LYS A 706 28.64 -6.22 -26.45
C LYS A 706 29.88 -5.90 -25.60
N GLU A 707 29.78 -4.97 -24.64
CA GLU A 707 30.92 -4.47 -23.85
C GLU A 707 30.93 -4.96 -22.39
N ASP A 708 29.80 -5.40 -21.81
CA ASP A 708 29.67 -5.80 -20.39
C ASP A 708 28.58 -6.88 -20.19
N ALA A 709 28.64 -7.98 -20.96
CA ALA A 709 27.64 -9.04 -20.85
C ALA A 709 27.80 -9.86 -19.56
N LYS A 710 26.73 -9.99 -18.77
CA LYS A 710 26.68 -10.94 -17.66
C LYS A 710 26.41 -12.36 -18.18
N LEU A 711 26.73 -13.37 -17.36
CA LEU A 711 26.44 -14.78 -17.69
C LEU A 711 24.94 -15.00 -17.95
N ASP A 712 24.07 -14.36 -17.17
CA ASP A 712 22.62 -14.47 -17.36
C ASP A 712 22.15 -13.85 -18.68
N ASP A 713 22.76 -12.73 -19.11
CA ASP A 713 22.43 -12.07 -20.38
C ASP A 713 22.81 -12.98 -21.56
N LEU A 714 24.01 -13.57 -21.52
CA LEU A 714 24.47 -14.52 -22.53
C LEU A 714 23.58 -15.78 -22.56
N ARG A 715 23.21 -16.30 -21.40
CA ARG A 715 22.31 -17.46 -21.27
C ARG A 715 20.93 -17.15 -21.86
N LEU A 716 20.37 -15.97 -21.56
CA LEU A 716 19.11 -15.50 -22.13
C LEU A 716 19.19 -15.46 -23.66
N MET A 717 20.26 -14.91 -24.23
CA MET A 717 20.44 -14.89 -25.69
C MET A 717 20.51 -16.28 -26.30
N VAL A 718 21.14 -17.26 -25.64
CA VAL A 718 21.13 -18.66 -26.12
C VAL A 718 19.71 -19.20 -26.18
N VAL A 719 18.95 -19.07 -25.08
CA VAL A 719 17.57 -19.57 -24.99
C VAL A 719 16.69 -18.93 -26.06
N VAL A 720 16.76 -17.61 -26.21
CA VAL A 720 15.92 -16.88 -27.17
C VAL A 720 16.32 -17.22 -28.61
N TYR A 721 17.61 -17.37 -28.91
CA TYR A 721 18.04 -17.79 -30.24
C TYR A 721 17.68 -19.25 -30.58
N ILE A 722 17.62 -20.14 -29.59
CA ILE A 722 17.03 -21.48 -29.74
C ILE A 722 15.54 -21.37 -30.07
N GLU A 723 14.79 -20.56 -29.32
CA GLU A 723 13.35 -20.37 -29.53
C GLU A 723 13.02 -19.86 -30.94
N VAL A 724 13.85 -18.97 -31.48
CA VAL A 724 13.68 -18.42 -32.84
C VAL A 724 14.37 -19.25 -33.93
N MET A 725 14.85 -20.45 -33.59
CA MET A 725 15.51 -21.42 -34.48
C MET A 725 16.78 -20.88 -35.18
N ASN A 726 17.48 -19.91 -34.58
CA ASN A 726 18.77 -19.42 -35.06
C ASN A 726 19.92 -20.13 -34.33
N PHE A 727 20.15 -21.39 -34.71
CA PHE A 727 21.10 -22.27 -34.04
C PHE A 727 22.57 -21.79 -34.14
N GLU A 728 22.94 -21.09 -35.22
CA GLU A 728 24.28 -20.53 -35.37
C GLU A 728 24.55 -19.46 -34.31
N LYS A 729 23.64 -18.51 -34.16
CA LYS A 729 23.74 -17.47 -33.13
C LYS A 729 23.62 -18.04 -31.72
N ALA A 730 22.72 -18.99 -31.49
CA ALA A 730 22.63 -19.67 -30.21
C ALA A 730 23.95 -20.36 -29.83
N LEU A 731 24.62 -21.02 -30.78
CA LEU A 731 25.92 -21.65 -30.55
C LEU A 731 27.04 -20.63 -30.30
N GLU A 732 27.04 -19.51 -31.04
CA GLU A 732 27.95 -18.39 -30.81
C GLU A 732 27.84 -17.87 -29.37
N PHE A 733 26.62 -17.62 -28.89
CA PHE A 733 26.37 -17.15 -27.52
C PHE A 733 26.65 -18.21 -26.46
N ALA A 734 26.36 -19.49 -26.74
CA ALA A 734 26.67 -20.58 -25.83
C ALA A 734 28.18 -20.73 -25.64
N TYR A 735 28.95 -20.58 -26.72
CA TYR A 735 30.40 -20.53 -26.65
C TYR A 735 30.90 -19.30 -25.87
N LYS A 736 30.36 -18.10 -26.11
CA LYS A 736 30.71 -16.89 -25.34
C LYS A 736 30.43 -17.07 -23.84
N LEU A 737 29.28 -17.65 -23.50
CA LEU A 737 28.90 -17.98 -22.12
C LEU A 737 29.92 -18.92 -21.48
N PHE A 738 30.33 -19.98 -22.19
CA PHE A 738 31.38 -20.90 -21.72
C PHE A 738 32.71 -20.17 -21.49
N VAL A 739 33.14 -19.34 -22.42
CA VAL A 739 34.42 -18.60 -22.32
C VAL A 739 34.39 -17.61 -21.15
N HIS A 740 33.30 -16.86 -20.97
CA HIS A 740 33.14 -15.93 -19.85
C HIS A 740 32.97 -16.66 -18.51
N GLY A 741 32.23 -17.77 -18.51
CA GLY A 741 31.94 -18.61 -17.36
C GLY A 741 33.00 -19.69 -17.10
N LYS A 742 34.27 -19.47 -17.47
CA LYS A 742 35.33 -20.49 -17.38
C LYS A 742 35.52 -21.11 -15.98
N ASN A 743 35.13 -20.40 -14.92
CA ASN A 743 35.20 -20.84 -13.52
C ASN A 743 33.84 -21.31 -12.95
N SER A 744 32.82 -21.45 -13.79
CA SER A 744 31.47 -21.86 -13.40
C SER A 744 31.14 -23.25 -13.97
N PRO A 745 30.85 -24.26 -13.12
CA PRO A 745 30.46 -25.58 -13.60
C PRO A 745 29.13 -25.55 -14.38
N ASP A 746 28.22 -24.64 -14.02
CA ASP A 746 26.94 -24.48 -14.69
C ASP A 746 27.10 -23.99 -16.13
N ALA A 747 28.02 -23.07 -16.40
CA ALA A 747 28.30 -22.59 -17.76
C ALA A 747 28.86 -23.71 -18.66
N TRP A 748 29.71 -24.58 -18.11
CA TRP A 748 30.25 -25.75 -18.83
C TRP A 748 29.15 -26.79 -19.11
N ARG A 749 28.32 -27.12 -18.09
CA ARG A 749 27.17 -28.02 -18.24
C ARG A 749 26.18 -27.52 -19.28
N PHE A 750 25.88 -26.22 -19.25
CA PHE A 750 24.95 -25.60 -20.19
C PHE A 750 25.46 -25.69 -21.62
N TYR A 751 26.74 -25.39 -21.86
CA TYR A 751 27.36 -25.56 -23.18
C TYR A 751 27.37 -27.02 -23.64
N PHE A 752 27.78 -27.95 -22.76
CA PHE A 752 27.81 -29.39 -23.06
C PHE A 752 26.44 -29.94 -23.43
N GLY A 753 25.41 -29.64 -22.62
CA GLY A 753 24.06 -30.14 -22.82
C GLY A 753 23.39 -29.63 -24.10
N LEU A 754 23.67 -28.39 -24.50
CA LEU A 754 23.08 -27.79 -25.69
C LEU A 754 23.85 -28.04 -26.97
N PHE A 755 25.16 -28.31 -26.91
CA PHE A 755 25.99 -28.44 -28.10
C PHE A 755 25.45 -29.44 -29.14
N PRO A 756 25.00 -30.67 -28.78
CA PRO A 756 24.43 -31.60 -29.75
C PRO A 756 23.17 -31.04 -30.41
N GLN A 757 22.28 -30.44 -29.62
CA GLN A 757 21.04 -29.85 -30.13
C GLN A 757 21.32 -28.70 -31.11
N LEU A 758 22.29 -27.84 -30.78
CA LEU A 758 22.63 -26.66 -31.57
C LEU A 758 23.42 -27.01 -32.84
N THR A 759 24.19 -28.09 -32.84
CA THR A 759 25.05 -28.47 -33.97
C THR A 759 24.40 -29.41 -34.96
N ASN A 760 23.47 -30.28 -34.52
CA ASN A 760 22.71 -31.18 -35.40
C ASN A 760 22.09 -30.51 -36.64
N PRO A 761 21.46 -29.31 -36.54
CA PRO A 761 20.87 -28.63 -37.70
C PRO A 761 21.87 -27.81 -38.53
N LEU A 762 23.13 -27.70 -38.12
CA LEU A 762 24.14 -26.88 -38.79
C LEU A 762 24.97 -27.72 -39.76
N LYS A 763 25.16 -27.21 -40.99
CA LYS A 763 25.97 -27.88 -42.02
C LYS A 763 27.46 -27.95 -41.66
N GLU A 764 27.99 -26.87 -41.11
CA GLU A 764 29.37 -26.77 -40.67
C GLU A 764 29.45 -26.08 -39.32
N VAL A 765 30.18 -26.68 -38.39
CA VAL A 765 30.45 -26.13 -37.06
C VAL A 765 31.90 -25.66 -37.01
N ARG A 766 32.13 -24.44 -36.52
CA ARG A 766 33.48 -23.86 -36.41
C ARG A 766 34.35 -24.72 -35.49
N GLU A 767 35.62 -24.91 -35.86
CA GLU A 767 36.57 -25.75 -35.11
C GLU A 767 36.80 -25.27 -33.67
N GLU A 768 36.76 -23.96 -33.43
CA GLU A 768 36.84 -23.37 -32.08
C GLU A 768 35.75 -23.91 -31.14
N TYR A 769 34.52 -24.10 -31.64
CA TYR A 769 33.39 -24.60 -30.84
C TYR A 769 33.53 -26.10 -30.56
N LYS A 770 33.99 -26.88 -31.55
CA LYS A 770 34.29 -28.32 -31.39
C LYS A 770 35.41 -28.55 -30.38
N ASN A 771 36.48 -27.76 -30.46
CA ASN A 771 37.60 -27.82 -29.53
C ASN A 771 37.16 -27.48 -28.11
N ALA A 772 36.30 -26.47 -27.94
CA ALA A 772 35.71 -26.15 -26.64
C ALA A 772 34.84 -27.29 -26.10
N PHE A 773 34.04 -27.96 -26.94
CA PHE A 773 33.21 -29.09 -26.52
C PHE A 773 34.06 -30.29 -26.08
N ASN A 774 35.11 -30.62 -26.84
CA ASN A 774 36.07 -31.66 -26.47
C ASN A 774 36.79 -31.32 -25.15
N ARG A 775 37.14 -30.05 -24.94
CA ARG A 775 37.72 -29.57 -23.68
C ARG A 775 36.76 -29.76 -22.51
N VAL A 776 35.49 -29.40 -22.65
CA VAL A 776 34.48 -29.62 -21.61
C VAL A 776 34.35 -31.11 -21.29
N THR A 777 34.28 -31.95 -22.32
CA THR A 777 34.14 -33.41 -22.17
C THR A 777 35.33 -34.04 -21.44
N ASN A 778 36.56 -33.62 -21.75
CA ASN A 778 37.77 -34.22 -21.20
C ASN A 778 38.19 -33.63 -19.85
N ASP A 779 37.98 -32.32 -19.65
CA ASP A 779 38.60 -31.60 -18.54
C ASP A 779 37.62 -31.28 -17.40
N PHE A 780 36.31 -31.39 -17.57
CA PHE A 780 35.32 -30.90 -16.59
C PHE A 780 35.55 -31.43 -15.18
N HIS A 781 35.75 -32.74 -15.01
CA HIS A 781 35.98 -33.35 -13.70
C HIS A 781 37.35 -32.99 -13.10
N SER A 782 38.34 -32.67 -13.95
CA SER A 782 39.65 -32.20 -13.50
C SER A 782 39.62 -30.75 -13.01
N VAL A 783 38.72 -29.92 -13.58
CA VAL A 783 38.54 -28.51 -13.22
C VAL A 783 37.58 -28.34 -12.05
N PHE A 784 36.54 -29.19 -11.95
CA PHE A 784 35.54 -29.19 -10.89
C PHE A 784 35.44 -30.60 -10.25
N PRO A 785 36.38 -30.95 -9.34
CA PRO A 785 36.45 -32.30 -8.78
C PRO A 785 35.29 -32.64 -7.84
N ASP A 786 34.66 -31.63 -7.21
CA ASP A 786 33.55 -31.79 -6.26
C ASP A 786 32.17 -31.90 -6.95
N GLU A 787 32.13 -31.72 -8.27
CA GLU A 787 30.89 -31.74 -9.06
C GLU A 787 30.61 -33.14 -9.66
N PRO A 788 29.34 -33.57 -9.75
CA PRO A 788 29.00 -34.85 -10.39
C PRO A 788 29.41 -34.88 -11.87
N VAL A 789 29.79 -36.09 -12.33
CA VAL A 789 30.21 -36.37 -13.72
C VAL A 789 29.14 -35.94 -14.74
N LEU A 790 29.58 -35.41 -15.88
CA LEU A 790 28.70 -34.82 -16.90
C LEU A 790 27.74 -35.83 -17.55
N TYR A 791 28.16 -37.07 -17.72
CA TYR A 791 27.38 -38.12 -18.38
C TYR A 791 27.91 -39.51 -18.02
N GLU A 792 27.06 -40.52 -18.14
CA GLU A 792 27.42 -41.95 -18.16
C GLU A 792 27.33 -42.46 -19.60
N SER A 793 28.36 -43.18 -20.07
CA SER A 793 28.38 -43.72 -21.43
C SER A 793 27.69 -45.09 -21.50
N PHE A 794 26.82 -45.27 -22.50
CA PHE A 794 26.19 -46.56 -22.82
C PHE A 794 26.65 -47.03 -24.21
N ASN A 795 27.03 -48.30 -24.34
CA ASN A 795 27.40 -48.89 -25.63
C ASN A 795 26.14 -49.34 -26.39
N LEU A 796 25.78 -48.62 -27.45
CA LEU A 796 24.67 -48.92 -28.35
C LEU A 796 24.96 -50.06 -29.36
N ILE A 797 26.22 -50.53 -29.44
CA ILE A 797 26.69 -51.52 -30.40
C ILE A 797 27.37 -52.67 -29.64
N SER A 798 26.96 -53.90 -29.93
CA SER A 798 27.65 -55.12 -29.51
C SER A 798 27.98 -55.97 -30.75
N GLY A 799 29.23 -55.93 -31.20
CA GLY A 799 29.67 -56.62 -32.44
C GLY A 799 29.26 -55.88 -33.72
N ASP A 800 28.93 -56.60 -34.79
CA ASP A 800 28.61 -56.05 -36.13
C ASP A 800 27.14 -55.60 -36.30
N GLY A 801 26.39 -55.43 -35.20
CA GLY A 801 24.94 -55.17 -35.26
C GLY A 801 24.40 -54.25 -34.17
N ILE A 802 23.28 -53.60 -34.52
CA ILE A 802 22.42 -52.83 -33.61
C ILE A 802 21.84 -53.81 -32.56
N THR A 803 21.82 -53.40 -31.28
CA THR A 803 21.33 -54.25 -30.19
C THR A 803 19.85 -54.64 -30.38
N ASN A 804 19.51 -55.88 -30.02
CA ASN A 804 18.13 -56.39 -30.06
C ASN A 804 17.15 -55.54 -29.22
N ASP A 805 17.63 -54.83 -28.20
CA ASP A 805 16.85 -53.87 -27.40
C ASP A 805 16.38 -52.66 -28.22
N PHE A 806 17.21 -52.15 -29.14
CA PHE A 806 16.84 -51.04 -30.02
C PHE A 806 15.85 -51.50 -31.11
N LEU A 807 16.05 -52.69 -31.65
CA LEU A 807 15.10 -53.33 -32.58
C LEU A 807 13.76 -53.64 -31.90
N GLY A 808 13.79 -54.06 -30.63
CA GLY A 808 12.61 -54.24 -29.78
C GLY A 808 11.84 -52.94 -29.58
N LYS A 809 12.53 -51.84 -29.26
CA LYS A 809 11.91 -50.50 -29.15
C LYS A 809 11.31 -49.99 -30.45
N LEU A 810 11.93 -50.26 -31.61
CA LEU A 810 11.36 -49.89 -32.90
C LEU A 810 10.06 -50.65 -33.21
N ASN A 811 10.00 -51.94 -32.87
CA ASN A 811 8.77 -52.75 -33.01
C ASN A 811 7.69 -52.32 -32.01
N GLU A 812 8.07 -51.95 -30.79
CA GLU A 812 7.16 -51.41 -29.76
C GLU A 812 6.56 -50.08 -30.21
N ILE A 813 7.37 -49.15 -30.73
CA ILE A 813 6.91 -47.87 -31.31
C ILE A 813 5.90 -48.10 -32.45
N GLN A 814 6.17 -49.09 -33.31
CA GLN A 814 5.26 -49.44 -34.41
C GLN A 814 3.94 -50.02 -33.90
N SER A 815 3.97 -50.91 -32.91
CA SER A 815 2.77 -51.49 -32.32
C SER A 815 1.91 -50.43 -31.60
N LEU A 816 2.55 -49.50 -30.88
CA LEU A 816 1.90 -48.36 -30.23
C LEU A 816 1.29 -47.39 -31.25
N GLN A 817 1.94 -47.20 -32.40
CA GLN A 817 1.39 -46.35 -33.47
C GLN A 817 0.13 -46.95 -34.08
N LEU A 818 0.12 -48.25 -34.36
CA LEU A 818 -1.07 -48.98 -34.83
C LEU A 818 -2.21 -48.97 -33.81
N GLU A 819 -1.90 -49.10 -32.52
CA GLU A 819 -2.90 -49.01 -31.45
C GLU A 819 -3.55 -47.62 -31.38
N LYS A 820 -2.75 -46.55 -31.51
CA LYS A 820 -3.24 -45.17 -31.59
C LYS A 820 -4.10 -44.91 -32.83
N GLU A 821 -3.72 -45.46 -33.97
CA GLU A 821 -4.49 -45.36 -35.22
C GLU A 821 -5.83 -46.08 -35.12
N ASN A 822 -5.85 -47.31 -34.60
CA ASN A 822 -7.09 -48.05 -34.36
C ASN A 822 -8.00 -47.29 -33.38
N TYR A 823 -7.45 -46.76 -32.30
CA TYR A 823 -8.21 -45.94 -31.34
C TYR A 823 -8.80 -44.67 -31.98
N PHE A 824 -8.02 -44.01 -32.84
CA PHE A 824 -8.49 -42.83 -33.60
C PHE A 824 -9.65 -43.18 -34.55
N GLU A 825 -9.53 -44.31 -35.27
CA GLU A 825 -10.54 -44.80 -36.22
C GLU A 825 -11.83 -45.23 -35.49
N ASP A 826 -11.70 -46.05 -34.45
CA ASP A 826 -12.82 -46.58 -33.66
C ASP A 826 -13.65 -45.47 -33.00
N ASN A 827 -12.99 -44.38 -32.57
CA ASN A 827 -13.63 -43.26 -31.89
C ASN A 827 -13.94 -42.06 -32.82
N LYS A 828 -13.56 -42.14 -34.10
CA LYS A 828 -13.76 -41.06 -35.11
C LYS A 828 -13.28 -39.69 -34.61
N LEU A 829 -12.07 -39.63 -34.05
CA LEU A 829 -11.53 -38.41 -33.44
C LEU A 829 -11.10 -37.37 -34.48
N HIS A 830 -10.94 -36.11 -34.05
CA HIS A 830 -10.43 -35.02 -34.89
C HIS A 830 -8.92 -35.16 -35.11
N GLY A 831 -8.39 -34.78 -36.27
CA GLY A 831 -6.96 -34.96 -36.65
C GLY A 831 -5.94 -34.43 -35.64
N SER A 832 -6.29 -33.39 -34.87
CA SER A 832 -5.49 -32.86 -33.76
C SER A 832 -5.20 -33.89 -32.65
N PHE A 833 -6.11 -34.85 -32.42
CA PHE A 833 -5.85 -35.95 -31.47
C PHE A 833 -4.76 -36.88 -31.98
N LEU A 834 -4.69 -37.13 -33.29
CA LEU A 834 -3.66 -37.96 -33.87
C LEU A 834 -2.28 -37.28 -33.78
N THR A 835 -2.22 -35.96 -33.91
CA THR A 835 -1.03 -35.12 -33.63
C THR A 835 -0.56 -35.29 -32.19
N GLN A 836 -1.46 -35.19 -31.22
CA GLN A 836 -1.13 -35.35 -29.79
C GLN A 836 -0.70 -36.77 -29.45
N LEU A 837 -1.43 -37.79 -29.92
CA LEU A 837 -1.14 -39.19 -29.67
C LEU A 837 0.17 -39.62 -30.32
N SER A 838 0.44 -39.17 -31.56
CA SER A 838 1.62 -39.58 -32.33
C SER A 838 2.83 -38.69 -32.10
N LYS A 839 2.68 -37.56 -31.37
CA LYS A 839 3.69 -36.49 -31.26
C LYS A 839 4.25 -36.05 -32.63
N GLY A 840 3.43 -36.15 -33.67
CA GLY A 840 3.80 -35.80 -35.04
C GLY A 840 3.36 -34.39 -35.40
N ASP A 841 4.04 -33.76 -36.33
CA ASP A 841 3.75 -32.38 -36.72
C ASP A 841 2.41 -32.25 -37.48
N PRO A 842 1.68 -31.12 -37.35
CA PRO A 842 0.31 -30.99 -37.86
C PRO A 842 0.16 -31.26 -39.36
N PHE A 843 1.04 -30.73 -40.21
CA PHE A 843 0.94 -30.95 -41.65
C PHE A 843 1.37 -32.35 -42.04
N SER A 844 2.43 -32.87 -41.45
CA SER A 844 2.87 -34.26 -41.63
C SER A 844 1.72 -35.25 -41.36
N ILE A 845 0.97 -35.02 -40.28
CA ILE A 845 -0.22 -35.81 -39.93
C ILE A 845 -1.36 -35.57 -40.93
N TRP A 846 -1.61 -34.33 -41.35
CA TRP A 846 -2.64 -34.04 -42.37
C TRP A 846 -2.33 -34.75 -43.70
N MET A 847 -1.07 -34.73 -44.16
CA MET A 847 -0.64 -35.41 -45.37
C MET A 847 -0.83 -36.93 -45.27
N TYR A 848 -0.48 -37.51 -44.13
CA TYR A 848 -0.71 -38.92 -43.85
C TYR A 848 -2.20 -39.28 -43.91
N MET A 849 -3.05 -38.46 -43.29
CA MET A 849 -4.51 -38.62 -43.37
C MET A 849 -5.04 -38.44 -44.80
N SER A 850 -4.48 -37.52 -45.58
CA SER A 850 -4.90 -37.26 -46.96
C SER A 850 -4.60 -38.41 -47.93
N SER A 851 -3.58 -39.20 -47.60
CA SER A 851 -3.09 -40.30 -48.42
C SER A 851 -3.57 -41.67 -47.94
N ASN A 852 -4.05 -41.76 -46.69
CA ASN A 852 -4.59 -42.99 -46.10
C ASN A 852 -6.13 -42.99 -46.11
N SER A 853 -6.73 -43.85 -46.93
CA SER A 853 -8.19 -43.95 -47.08
C SER A 853 -8.95 -44.44 -45.85
N ARG A 854 -8.25 -44.99 -44.85
CA ARG A 854 -8.84 -45.39 -43.55
C ARG A 854 -9.05 -44.22 -42.60
N LEU A 855 -8.24 -43.17 -42.73
CA LEU A 855 -8.28 -42.02 -41.82
C LEU A 855 -9.22 -40.94 -42.36
N HIS A 856 -10.00 -40.30 -41.47
CA HIS A 856 -10.97 -39.28 -41.83
C HIS A 856 -10.57 -37.91 -41.27
N PHE A 857 -10.67 -36.85 -42.10
CA PHE A 857 -10.39 -35.47 -41.68
C PHE A 857 -11.42 -34.92 -40.68
N TRP A 858 -12.68 -35.32 -40.82
CA TRP A 858 -13.79 -34.82 -40.02
C TRP A 858 -14.54 -35.96 -39.34
N ALA A 859 -14.85 -35.79 -38.05
CA ALA A 859 -15.71 -36.70 -37.32
C ALA A 859 -17.11 -36.71 -37.95
N ARG A 860 -17.51 -37.82 -38.56
CA ARG A 860 -18.88 -37.97 -39.07
C ARG A 860 -19.81 -38.21 -37.89
N LEU A 861 -20.42 -37.14 -37.37
CA LEU A 861 -21.52 -37.27 -36.40
C LEU A 861 -22.62 -38.14 -37.03
N ASN A 862 -22.93 -39.28 -36.42
CA ASN A 862 -23.97 -40.21 -36.93
C ASN A 862 -25.40 -39.60 -36.85
N ASN A 863 -25.54 -38.34 -36.41
CA ASN A 863 -26.79 -37.64 -36.23
C ASN A 863 -26.96 -36.52 -37.29
N LYS A 864 -27.88 -36.74 -38.25
CA LYS A 864 -28.20 -35.77 -39.31
C LYS A 864 -28.70 -34.43 -38.79
N ASN A 865 -29.36 -34.39 -37.63
CA ASN A 865 -29.87 -33.15 -37.06
C ASN A 865 -28.72 -32.26 -36.58
N LEU A 866 -27.74 -32.84 -35.87
CA LEU A 866 -26.53 -32.11 -35.45
C LEU A 866 -25.71 -31.58 -36.63
N GLN A 867 -25.65 -32.33 -37.74
CA GLN A 867 -25.01 -31.84 -38.98
C GLN A 867 -25.75 -30.65 -39.58
N ASN A 868 -27.08 -30.72 -39.68
CA ASN A 868 -27.90 -29.63 -40.20
C ASN A 868 -27.84 -28.38 -39.30
N ASP A 869 -27.84 -28.59 -37.97
CA ASP A 869 -27.67 -27.51 -36.99
C ASP A 869 -26.28 -26.88 -37.08
N GLY A 870 -25.23 -27.68 -37.27
CA GLY A 870 -23.88 -27.20 -37.50
C GLY A 870 -23.77 -26.36 -38.78
N ILE A 871 -24.35 -26.83 -39.88
CA ILE A 871 -24.42 -26.10 -41.15
C ILE A 871 -25.17 -24.77 -40.97
N ARG A 872 -26.34 -24.80 -40.30
CA ARG A 872 -27.14 -23.60 -40.01
C ARG A 872 -26.38 -22.61 -39.13
N THR A 873 -25.68 -23.11 -38.11
CA THR A 873 -24.85 -22.29 -37.21
C THR A 873 -23.72 -21.63 -37.99
N PHE A 874 -23.01 -22.39 -38.83
CA PHE A 874 -21.95 -21.86 -39.70
C PHE A 874 -22.46 -20.75 -40.63
N PHE A 875 -23.59 -20.94 -41.31
CA PHE A 875 -24.16 -19.91 -42.19
C PHE A 875 -24.63 -18.65 -41.45
N ASN A 876 -24.94 -18.76 -40.16
CA ASN A 876 -25.33 -17.61 -39.33
C ASN A 876 -24.13 -16.93 -38.64
N SER A 877 -22.97 -17.58 -38.60
CA SER A 877 -21.77 -17.08 -37.93
C SER A 877 -20.97 -16.14 -38.83
N ARG A 878 -20.61 -14.96 -38.30
CA ARG A 878 -19.69 -14.01 -38.97
C ARG A 878 -18.24 -14.17 -38.53
N ARG A 879 -18.01 -14.86 -37.41
CA ARG A 879 -16.71 -15.11 -36.79
C ARG A 879 -16.59 -16.61 -36.57
N VAL A 880 -15.54 -17.23 -37.09
CA VAL A 880 -15.37 -18.69 -37.04
C VAL A 880 -13.95 -19.02 -36.62
N LEU A 881 -13.82 -19.77 -35.52
CA LEU A 881 -12.56 -20.37 -35.12
C LEU A 881 -12.27 -21.59 -35.99
N CYS A 882 -11.14 -21.55 -36.69
CA CYS A 882 -10.69 -22.56 -37.63
C CYS A 882 -9.52 -23.33 -37.02
N ASP A 883 -9.56 -24.65 -37.11
CA ASP A 883 -8.39 -25.47 -36.85
C ASP A 883 -7.47 -25.51 -38.07
N ILE A 884 -6.19 -25.82 -37.85
CA ILE A 884 -5.18 -25.81 -38.92
C ILE A 884 -5.44 -26.87 -40.02
N PHE A 885 -6.07 -28.01 -39.69
CA PHE A 885 -6.37 -29.08 -40.65
C PHE A 885 -7.48 -28.67 -41.61
N SER A 886 -8.50 -27.96 -41.10
CA SER A 886 -9.54 -27.36 -41.93
C SER A 886 -8.94 -26.32 -42.89
N LEU A 887 -7.97 -25.53 -42.45
CA LEU A 887 -7.29 -24.56 -43.34
C LEU A 887 -6.46 -25.26 -44.43
N PHE A 888 -5.71 -26.32 -44.11
CA PHE A 888 -5.02 -27.15 -45.12
C PHE A 888 -6.01 -27.73 -46.14
N THR A 889 -7.16 -28.20 -45.67
CA THR A 889 -8.18 -28.81 -46.53
C THR A 889 -8.84 -27.79 -47.43
N LEU A 890 -9.16 -26.59 -46.92
CA LEU A 890 -9.69 -25.48 -47.71
C LEU A 890 -8.66 -24.97 -48.74
N GLU A 891 -7.37 -25.00 -48.41
CA GLU A 891 -6.30 -24.67 -49.35
C GLU A 891 -6.27 -25.68 -50.50
N ARG A 892 -6.26 -26.97 -50.15
CA ARG A 892 -6.22 -28.08 -51.11
C ARG A 892 -7.41 -28.09 -52.09
N LEU A 893 -8.55 -27.55 -51.65
CA LEU A 893 -9.78 -27.41 -52.43
C LEU A 893 -9.91 -26.05 -53.14
N ASP A 894 -8.91 -25.17 -53.05
CA ASP A 894 -8.91 -23.80 -53.60
C ASP A 894 -10.04 -22.89 -53.05
N LEU A 895 -10.51 -23.14 -51.82
CA LEU A 895 -11.64 -22.44 -51.20
C LEU A 895 -11.25 -21.32 -50.22
N LEU A 896 -10.00 -21.24 -49.77
CA LEU A 896 -9.54 -20.24 -48.78
C LEU A 896 -9.87 -18.79 -49.15
N LYS A 897 -9.68 -18.42 -50.43
CA LYS A 897 -9.94 -17.05 -50.92
C LYS A 897 -11.42 -16.64 -50.86
N GLN A 898 -12.33 -17.61 -50.93
CA GLN A 898 -13.78 -17.34 -50.83
C GLN A 898 -14.21 -17.30 -49.36
N PHE A 899 -13.56 -18.11 -48.54
CA PHE A 899 -13.82 -18.21 -47.11
C PHE A 899 -13.61 -16.87 -46.37
N SER A 900 -12.46 -16.21 -46.53
CA SER A 900 -12.17 -14.93 -45.83
C SER A 900 -12.97 -13.72 -46.32
N LYS A 901 -13.63 -13.81 -47.47
CA LYS A 901 -14.51 -12.73 -47.96
C LYS A 901 -15.84 -12.65 -47.22
N SER A 902 -16.26 -13.76 -46.61
CA SER A 902 -17.62 -13.96 -46.10
C SER A 902 -17.65 -14.08 -44.57
N ILE A 903 -16.50 -14.48 -43.99
CA ILE A 903 -16.34 -14.86 -42.59
C ILE A 903 -15.03 -14.26 -42.08
N GLN A 904 -15.00 -13.78 -40.84
CA GLN A 904 -13.76 -13.45 -40.14
C GLN A 904 -13.20 -14.72 -39.50
N PRO A 905 -12.10 -15.31 -40.03
CA PRO A 905 -11.51 -16.48 -39.42
C PRO A 905 -10.68 -16.11 -38.18
N TYR A 906 -10.72 -17.00 -37.21
CA TYR A 906 -9.84 -17.03 -36.04
C TYR A 906 -9.04 -18.32 -36.09
N VAL A 907 -7.84 -18.34 -35.53
CA VAL A 907 -7.04 -19.56 -35.39
C VAL A 907 -6.43 -19.61 -34.00
N MET A 908 -6.32 -20.81 -33.42
CA MET A 908 -5.59 -20.99 -32.17
C MET A 908 -4.10 -20.71 -32.41
N GLN A 909 -3.53 -19.80 -31.64
CA GLN A 909 -2.13 -19.38 -31.77
C GLN A 909 -1.17 -20.57 -31.58
N GLU A 910 -1.49 -21.50 -30.70
CA GLU A 910 -0.71 -22.73 -30.49
C GLU A 910 -0.59 -23.58 -31.76
N GLN A 911 -1.71 -23.76 -32.49
CA GLN A 911 -1.73 -24.53 -33.73
C GLN A 911 -0.94 -23.83 -34.83
N PHE A 912 -1.05 -22.50 -34.92
CA PHE A 912 -0.25 -21.70 -35.84
C PHE A 912 1.24 -21.78 -35.51
N SER A 913 1.62 -21.61 -34.24
CA SER A 913 3.01 -21.70 -33.77
C SER A 913 3.62 -23.06 -34.09
N SER A 914 2.90 -24.16 -33.83
CA SER A 914 3.36 -25.51 -34.16
C SER A 914 3.58 -25.70 -35.68
N PHE A 915 2.64 -25.24 -36.50
CA PHE A 915 2.79 -25.25 -37.95
C PHE A 915 3.97 -24.39 -38.44
N TYR A 916 4.16 -23.22 -37.86
CA TYR A 916 5.27 -22.33 -38.19
C TYR A 916 6.64 -22.90 -37.77
N GLN A 917 6.68 -23.66 -36.67
CA GLN A 917 7.87 -24.40 -36.25
C GLN A 917 8.19 -25.55 -37.22
N GLU A 918 7.20 -26.35 -37.63
CA GLU A 918 7.35 -27.39 -38.65
C GLU A 918 7.91 -26.79 -39.95
N TYR A 919 7.34 -25.68 -40.43
CA TYR A 919 7.85 -24.91 -41.56
C TYR A 919 9.33 -24.53 -41.39
N SER A 920 9.67 -23.95 -40.24
CA SER A 920 11.01 -23.43 -39.96
C SER A 920 12.06 -24.55 -39.91
N GLN A 921 11.71 -25.70 -39.34
CA GLN A 921 12.58 -26.88 -39.30
C GLN A 921 12.81 -27.46 -40.70
N LEU A 922 11.75 -27.66 -41.48
CA LEU A 922 11.85 -28.17 -42.85
C LEU A 922 12.67 -27.25 -43.76
N LYS A 923 12.62 -25.93 -43.53
CA LYS A 923 13.42 -24.94 -44.24
C LYS A 923 14.93 -25.12 -44.02
N LEU A 924 15.35 -25.59 -42.84
CA LEU A 924 16.76 -25.88 -42.56
C LEU A 924 17.27 -27.08 -43.39
N SER A 925 16.41 -28.07 -43.58
CA SER A 925 16.70 -29.27 -44.39
C SER A 925 16.47 -29.09 -45.90
N ARG A 926 16.08 -27.88 -46.35
CA ARG A 926 15.72 -27.56 -47.75
C ARG A 926 16.70 -28.12 -48.80
N ASN A 927 17.99 -28.07 -48.52
CA ASN A 927 19.04 -28.46 -49.47
C ASN A 927 19.40 -29.95 -49.43
N GLU A 928 19.07 -30.65 -48.35
CA GLU A 928 19.47 -32.05 -48.11
C GLU A 928 18.29 -33.02 -48.28
N GLY A 929 17.06 -32.50 -48.29
CA GLY A 929 15.85 -33.30 -48.23
C GLY A 929 15.59 -33.81 -46.81
N THR A 930 14.63 -34.72 -46.65
CA THR A 930 14.41 -35.40 -45.37
C THR A 930 14.39 -36.91 -45.58
N SER A 931 14.78 -37.67 -44.56
CA SER A 931 14.69 -39.12 -44.60
C SER A 931 14.12 -39.65 -43.30
N ARG A 932 13.14 -40.55 -43.39
CA ARG A 932 12.55 -41.26 -42.26
C ARG A 932 12.79 -42.75 -42.43
N ILE A 933 13.09 -43.42 -41.33
CA ILE A 933 13.27 -44.86 -41.26
C ILE A 933 12.04 -45.42 -40.56
N ALA A 934 11.33 -46.33 -41.22
CA ALA A 934 10.18 -47.04 -40.66
C ALA A 934 10.38 -48.54 -40.84
N ASN A 935 9.91 -49.35 -39.89
CA ASN A 935 9.78 -50.78 -40.10
C ASN A 935 8.36 -51.03 -40.64
N ILE A 936 8.20 -51.73 -41.76
CA ILE A 936 6.90 -52.17 -42.27
C ILE A 936 7.02 -53.68 -42.49
N GLU A 937 6.21 -54.46 -41.76
CA GLU A 937 6.15 -55.93 -41.87
C GLU A 937 7.50 -56.64 -41.70
N GLY A 938 8.39 -56.10 -40.84
CA GLY A 938 9.71 -56.67 -40.57
C GLY A 938 10.82 -56.22 -41.54
N GLN A 939 10.52 -55.29 -42.46
CA GLN A 939 11.50 -54.64 -43.33
C GLN A 939 11.70 -53.18 -42.97
N VAL A 940 12.96 -52.77 -42.82
CA VAL A 940 13.35 -51.37 -42.61
C VAL A 940 13.28 -50.63 -43.95
N ILE A 941 12.30 -49.74 -44.08
CA ILE A 941 12.07 -48.88 -45.24
C ILE A 941 12.54 -47.47 -44.90
N VAL A 942 13.34 -46.88 -45.79
CA VAL A 942 13.77 -45.48 -45.69
C VAL A 942 12.95 -44.65 -46.69
N SER A 943 11.99 -43.86 -46.21
CA SER A 943 11.31 -42.88 -47.07
C SER A 943 12.17 -41.63 -47.17
N LYS A 944 12.55 -41.21 -48.38
CA LYS A 944 13.30 -39.97 -48.62
C LYS A 944 12.42 -38.97 -49.36
N THR A 945 12.35 -37.75 -48.86
CA THR A 945 11.81 -36.60 -49.59
C THR A 945 12.97 -35.85 -50.21
N THR A 946 12.93 -35.66 -51.53
CA THR A 946 13.99 -34.96 -52.26
C THR A 946 13.98 -33.45 -51.94
N PRO A 947 15.11 -32.73 -52.13
CA PRO A 947 15.15 -31.27 -51.99
C PRO A 947 14.09 -30.54 -52.82
N GLU A 948 13.79 -31.02 -54.03
CA GLU A 948 12.80 -30.41 -54.93
C GLU A 948 11.34 -30.63 -54.46
N GLU A 949 11.02 -31.82 -53.95
CA GLU A 949 9.72 -32.09 -53.31
C GLU A 949 9.54 -31.27 -52.03
N LEU A 950 10.61 -31.14 -51.24
CA LEU A 950 10.63 -30.33 -50.03
C LEU A 950 10.44 -28.85 -50.35
N GLU A 951 11.08 -28.33 -51.41
CA GLU A 951 10.91 -26.96 -51.88
C GLU A 951 9.45 -26.65 -52.25
N ASN A 952 8.82 -27.53 -53.03
CA ASN A 952 7.42 -27.38 -53.43
C ASN A 952 6.46 -27.41 -52.22
N LEU A 953 6.80 -28.16 -51.19
CA LEU A 953 6.06 -28.21 -49.94
C LEU A 953 6.25 -26.93 -49.11
N LEU A 954 7.48 -26.41 -49.02
CA LEU A 954 7.79 -25.14 -48.36
C LEU A 954 7.04 -23.96 -48.99
N LEU A 955 6.92 -23.90 -50.32
CA LEU A 955 6.14 -22.85 -51.01
C LEU A 955 4.66 -22.85 -50.62
N LYS A 956 4.06 -24.04 -50.43
CA LYS A 956 2.67 -24.16 -49.96
C LYS A 956 2.52 -23.71 -48.52
N TYR A 957 3.51 -24.00 -47.68
CA TYR A 957 3.53 -23.54 -46.29
C TYR A 957 3.62 -22.02 -46.22
N GLU A 958 4.52 -21.43 -47.00
CA GLU A 958 4.69 -19.96 -47.07
C GLU A 958 3.40 -19.28 -47.51
N TYR A 959 2.71 -19.83 -48.52
CA TYR A 959 1.42 -19.33 -48.95
C TYR A 959 0.39 -19.35 -47.81
N LEU A 960 0.27 -20.47 -47.10
CA LEU A 960 -0.72 -20.60 -46.04
C LEU A 960 -0.39 -19.75 -44.81
N ILE A 961 0.87 -19.71 -44.39
CA ILE A 961 1.34 -18.85 -43.29
C ILE A 961 1.01 -17.38 -43.61
N SER A 962 1.34 -16.94 -44.83
CA SER A 962 1.01 -15.59 -45.30
C SER A 962 -0.49 -15.34 -45.32
N TRP A 963 -1.28 -16.31 -45.77
CA TRP A 963 -2.74 -16.19 -45.77
C TRP A 963 -3.31 -16.07 -44.35
N ILE A 964 -2.85 -16.91 -43.41
CA ILE A 964 -3.27 -16.86 -42.00
C ILE A 964 -2.92 -15.49 -41.40
N ASN A 965 -1.69 -15.03 -41.58
CA ASN A 965 -1.23 -13.74 -41.06
C ASN A 965 -2.04 -12.55 -41.57
N ASN A 966 -2.54 -12.62 -42.81
CA ASN A 966 -3.27 -11.52 -43.45
C ASN A 966 -4.78 -11.57 -43.23
N ASN A 967 -5.35 -12.74 -42.92
CA ASN A 967 -6.81 -12.93 -42.91
C ASN A 967 -7.35 -13.40 -41.55
N CYS A 968 -6.55 -14.03 -40.69
CA CYS A 968 -6.99 -14.61 -39.42
C CYS A 968 -6.59 -13.75 -38.22
N ILE A 969 -7.45 -13.74 -37.19
CA ILE A 969 -7.10 -13.27 -35.84
C ILE A 969 -6.59 -14.47 -35.04
N LYS A 970 -5.41 -14.34 -34.42
CA LYS A 970 -4.82 -15.41 -33.61
C LYS A 970 -5.26 -15.24 -32.16
N VAL A 971 -5.77 -16.32 -31.56
CA VAL A 971 -6.27 -16.29 -30.18
C VAL A 971 -5.51 -17.31 -29.32
N GLY A 972 -5.22 -16.92 -28.07
CA GLY A 972 -4.63 -17.81 -27.08
C GLY A 972 -5.66 -18.76 -26.48
N ASN A 973 -5.21 -19.60 -25.54
CA ASN A 973 -6.06 -20.52 -24.80
C ASN A 973 -6.90 -19.75 -23.75
N GLY A 974 -8.23 -19.85 -23.85
CA GLY A 974 -9.16 -19.09 -23.00
C GLY A 974 -9.38 -19.66 -21.60
N LYS A 975 -9.13 -20.96 -21.39
CA LYS A 975 -9.15 -21.57 -20.05
C LYS A 975 -7.75 -21.56 -19.45
N LEU A 976 -7.59 -20.72 -18.43
CA LEU A 976 -6.46 -20.69 -17.51
C LEU A 976 -6.67 -21.73 -16.39
N THR A 977 -7.01 -22.98 -16.70
CA THR A 977 -7.39 -23.96 -15.67
C THR A 977 -6.19 -24.54 -14.96
N SER A 978 -6.32 -24.68 -13.64
CA SER A 978 -5.40 -25.39 -12.76
C SER A 978 -5.16 -26.81 -13.25
N TYR A 979 -3.92 -27.31 -13.15
CA TYR A 979 -3.54 -28.68 -13.50
C TYR A 979 -4.29 -29.78 -12.71
N LYS A 980 -5.18 -29.42 -11.78
CA LYS A 980 -5.98 -30.37 -10.99
C LYS A 980 -7.15 -31.02 -11.73
N ASP A 981 -7.53 -30.52 -12.90
CA ASP A 981 -8.47 -31.22 -13.79
C ASP A 981 -7.71 -32.22 -14.68
N ASP A 982 -7.01 -33.15 -14.03
CA ASP A 982 -6.41 -34.35 -14.63
C ASP A 982 -7.47 -35.43 -14.93
N GLU A 983 -8.73 -35.04 -15.16
CA GLU A 983 -9.63 -35.85 -15.97
C GLU A 983 -9.27 -35.64 -17.45
N LEU A 984 -8.24 -36.36 -17.88
CA LEU A 984 -8.04 -36.76 -19.28
C LEU A 984 -9.38 -37.15 -19.91
N GLY A 985 -9.91 -36.32 -20.81
CA GLY A 985 -11.00 -36.76 -21.67
C GLY A 985 -11.82 -35.65 -22.32
N LEU A 986 -11.47 -35.33 -23.58
CA LEU A 986 -12.47 -34.90 -24.57
C LEU A 986 -13.35 -33.71 -24.14
N GLN A 987 -12.77 -32.56 -23.80
CA GLN A 987 -13.57 -31.33 -23.76
C GLN A 987 -13.93 -30.95 -25.21
N ASP A 988 -15.20 -31.15 -25.55
CA ASP A 988 -15.84 -30.79 -26.82
C ASP A 988 -15.45 -29.34 -27.19
N PRO A 989 -14.78 -29.10 -28.34
CA PRO A 989 -14.42 -27.76 -28.81
C PRO A 989 -15.63 -26.80 -28.86
N ILE A 990 -16.85 -27.34 -28.93
CA ILE A 990 -18.11 -26.59 -28.90
C ILE A 990 -18.37 -25.91 -27.54
N ILE A 991 -17.87 -26.45 -26.42
CA ILE A 991 -18.04 -25.86 -25.08
C ILE A 991 -17.22 -24.57 -24.94
N LEU A 992 -16.02 -24.52 -25.52
CA LEU A 992 -15.18 -23.31 -25.57
C LEU A 992 -15.81 -22.15 -26.34
N CYS A 993 -16.81 -22.41 -27.18
CA CYS A 993 -17.53 -21.39 -27.95
C CYS A 993 -18.86 -20.95 -27.31
N LYS A 994 -19.28 -21.54 -26.17
CA LYS A 994 -20.55 -21.19 -25.50
C LYS A 994 -20.41 -20.10 -24.45
N ASP A 995 -19.24 -19.97 -23.83
CA ASP A 995 -19.00 -18.95 -22.82
C ASP A 995 -18.48 -17.67 -23.49
N SER A 996 -18.98 -16.52 -23.03
CA SER A 996 -18.75 -15.18 -23.56
C SER A 996 -17.33 -14.64 -23.35
N LEU A 997 -16.31 -15.47 -23.56
CA LEU A 997 -14.89 -15.19 -23.37
C LEU A 997 -14.25 -14.46 -24.58
N LEU A 998 -15.01 -14.19 -25.65
CA LEU A 998 -14.55 -13.53 -26.89
C LEU A 998 -15.12 -12.10 -27.09
N THR A 999 -15.65 -11.50 -26.02
CA THR A 999 -16.02 -10.07 -25.92
C THR A 999 -15.26 -9.46 -24.77
#